data_AF-A0AAU0RP90-F1
#
_entry.id   AF-A0AAU0RP90-F1
#
_cell.length_a   1.000
_cell.length_b   1.000
_cell.length_c   1.000
_cell.angle_alpha   90.00
_cell.angle_beta   90.00
_cell.angle_gamma   90.00
#
_symmetry.space_group_name_H-M   'P 1'
#
loop_
_entity.id
_entity.type
_entity.pdbx_description
1 polymer ?
#
loop_
_entity_poly.entity_id
_entity_poly.type
_entity_poly.pdbx_seq_one_letter_code
_entity_poly.pdbx_strand_id
1 'polypeptide(L)'
;MRQVLLFVTALLCSTLSFAQNYWRPHTDGARITPDKSVSRLAFPAEYKLFDLDLTPLRTEAFRAVGNTATHGTIISLPNADGQIEQFEIVEASNFEPALQAKFPDIRAFSGKGITDKSAILKLSISPQGIQTTVFRVEKETEFIEPYSSDHTVYSVFKKQPKALPWKCGTPEQKLVTDLSNNVAARSTGDLKTLRLAQSVTAEYSNYFGATSSSQVALVLAAVNATLTRCNGVYEKDLALHLNLVSTTTNVFYYNSSTDPYSNASTGASGSWNSELQSTLTSVIGAANYDIGHLFGASGGGGNAGCIGCICVDASKGSGFTSPADAIPQGDNFDIDYVAHEVGHQLGANHTFSYGNEGTGVNVEPGSGITIMGYAGITSYDLAPHSIDIFHAVSIGQIQTNLSSKTCPTTTSISANNATPVVSGGSSYTIPISTPFALTGSATDANASDVLTYCWEQTDNASSSQTGSSSVASASKASGPNWISFAPTTTPTRYFPKLATILAGSLVSGPLTGGDASANTEALSSVSRTLHFRLTVRDNAPYSSTSPVSVGQTNYADVTVTVSNTSGPFAVTAPNTAVSWAGNSSQTITWNVASTTASPVSTANVKISLSTDGGTTFSTLVASTPNDGSEVVTIPNTPTTTARIKVEAVGNIFFDISNTNFTITAGTGCAAPTGLTSSSVTTTSATVGWTAVSGAASYKVDYKATSSSTWISAATATTATSVSLTGLTQGTTYDYRVRTTCTSDTSTYTAAQFTTISTDSCNVPTALTSASVTSTGATVSWTAASGATSYSVDYKLNSSSTWTSAATATTATSVTLSGLTAASLYDWRVRTNCTSGSGSYIAAQFTTLTASGCANTLDNSTNGTTSGAATIPFNTDVTGLISPSGDVDYYKFVITTSGTITITLGTLPGDYDLKLYNSSGTQLNVSQASGTTSESISRTVSAGTYYVQVYGYNGANSATTCYTLRVALGTATRSVDLTSDQDKVQVYPNPANSVVNINLAGVKGKSEVSLFDINGRQVMRREVNAANLQLDISTLTPGVYIIRVKNGTKEVSTTKIIKQ
;
A
#
# COMPACT_ATOMS: atom_id res chain seq x y z
N MET A 1 33.02 -42.68 12.57
CA MET A 1 32.60 -41.79 11.45
C MET A 1 31.46 -40.83 11.77
N ARG A 2 30.86 -40.82 12.98
CA ARG A 2 29.81 -39.83 13.35
C ARG A 2 30.29 -38.60 14.13
N GLN A 3 31.52 -38.61 14.68
CA GLN A 3 32.06 -37.46 15.43
C GLN A 3 32.93 -36.50 14.60
N VAL A 4 33.42 -36.92 13.43
CA VAL A 4 34.16 -36.05 12.50
C VAL A 4 33.21 -35.23 11.62
N LEU A 5 31.96 -35.68 11.43
CA LEU A 5 30.98 -34.99 10.59
C LEU A 5 30.34 -33.77 11.27
N LEU A 6 30.28 -33.74 12.60
CA LEU A 6 29.72 -32.62 13.40
C LEU A 6 30.67 -31.43 13.53
N PHE A 7 31.99 -31.65 13.44
CA PHE A 7 32.98 -30.56 13.44
C PHE A 7 33.10 -29.87 12.08
N VAL A 8 32.82 -30.60 10.99
CA VAL A 8 32.85 -30.04 9.62
C VAL A 8 31.55 -29.31 9.28
N THR A 9 30.40 -29.67 9.87
CA THR A 9 29.15 -28.89 9.69
C THR A 9 29.09 -27.63 10.56
N ALA A 10 29.80 -27.58 11.69
CA ALA A 10 29.92 -26.35 12.49
C ALA A 10 30.89 -25.32 11.89
N LEU A 11 31.86 -25.74 11.08
CA LEU A 11 32.81 -24.82 10.39
C LEU A 11 32.33 -24.32 9.02
N LEU A 12 31.23 -24.88 8.48
CA LEU A 12 30.65 -24.50 7.18
C LEU A 12 29.42 -23.58 7.29
N CYS A 13 29.05 -23.17 8.51
CA CYS A 13 28.00 -22.17 8.77
C CYS A 13 28.54 -20.79 9.21
N SER A 14 29.86 -20.55 9.13
CA SER A 14 30.50 -19.32 9.61
C SER A 14 31.14 -18.44 8.51
N THR A 15 30.63 -18.49 7.29
CA THR A 15 30.96 -17.53 6.22
C THR A 15 29.64 -17.15 5.54
N LEU A 16 29.03 -15.98 5.72
CA LEU A 16 29.53 -14.62 5.60
C LEU A 16 28.71 -13.69 6.52
N SER A 17 29.31 -13.22 7.60
CA SER A 17 28.87 -12.00 8.28
C SER A 17 30.13 -11.23 8.62
N PHE A 18 30.74 -10.63 7.60
CA PHE A 18 31.66 -9.53 7.84
C PHE A 18 30.79 -8.40 8.40
N ALA A 19 30.76 -8.26 9.72
CA ALA A 19 30.34 -7.00 10.34
C ALA A 19 31.26 -5.92 9.76
N GLN A 20 30.69 -5.08 8.89
CA GLN A 20 31.38 -3.93 8.34
C GLN A 20 31.58 -2.91 9.47
N ASN A 21 32.71 -3.00 10.18
CA ASN A 21 33.01 -2.15 11.34
C ASN A 21 33.61 -0.81 10.91
N TYR A 22 32.81 0.07 10.30
CA TYR A 22 33.23 1.46 10.00
C TYR A 22 33.11 2.39 11.21
N TRP A 23 32.25 2.02 12.15
CA TRP A 23 31.82 2.85 13.26
C TRP A 23 32.19 2.21 14.58
N ARG A 24 32.63 3.03 15.53
CA ARG A 24 32.76 2.65 16.94
C ARG A 24 32.20 3.74 17.83
N PRO A 25 31.47 3.43 18.91
CA PRO A 25 31.07 4.43 19.89
C PRO A 25 32.32 5.18 20.39
N HIS A 26 32.25 6.51 20.40
CA HIS A 26 33.34 7.33 20.91
C HIS A 26 33.39 7.18 22.43
N THR A 27 34.53 6.73 22.95
CA THR A 27 34.72 6.44 24.39
C THR A 27 35.94 7.15 24.97
N ASP A 28 36.65 7.96 24.16
CA ASP A 28 37.80 8.72 24.61
C ASP A 28 37.33 9.90 25.49
N GLY A 29 38.04 10.14 26.59
CA GLY A 29 37.82 11.29 27.47
C GLY A 29 38.63 12.53 27.04
N ALA A 30 39.40 12.45 25.96
CA ALA A 30 40.14 13.56 25.41
C ALA A 30 39.21 14.71 24.99
N ARG A 31 39.67 15.94 25.19
CA ARG A 31 38.91 17.14 24.81
C ARG A 31 38.81 17.23 23.28
N ILE A 32 37.62 17.04 22.74
CA ILE A 32 37.31 17.25 21.32
C ILE A 32 37.22 18.75 21.05
N THR A 33 37.79 19.20 19.92
CA THR A 33 37.49 20.54 19.38
C THR A 33 36.25 20.41 18.49
N PRO A 34 35.10 21.00 18.86
CA PRO A 34 33.89 20.84 18.06
C PRO A 34 34.02 21.50 16.69
N ASP A 35 33.36 20.91 15.69
CA ASP A 35 33.17 21.55 14.40
C ASP A 35 32.34 22.83 14.57
N LYS A 36 32.59 23.82 13.71
CA LYS A 36 31.84 25.10 13.74
C LYS A 36 30.33 24.90 13.60
N SER A 37 29.88 23.86 12.88
CA SER A 37 28.46 23.50 12.75
C SER A 37 27.78 23.19 14.07
N VAL A 38 28.53 22.77 15.09
CA VAL A 38 28.02 22.41 16.42
C VAL A 38 27.53 23.65 17.18
N SER A 39 28.03 24.83 16.81
CA SER A 39 27.59 26.10 17.41
C SER A 39 26.26 26.63 16.88
N ARG A 40 25.62 25.94 15.91
CA ARG A 40 24.31 26.36 15.38
C ARG A 40 23.25 26.36 16.47
N LEU A 41 22.34 27.33 16.41
CA LEU A 41 21.32 27.51 17.46
C LEU A 41 20.45 26.25 17.62
N ALA A 42 20.15 25.59 16.51
CA ALA A 42 19.36 24.37 16.45
C ALA A 42 20.15 23.07 16.67
N PHE A 43 21.43 23.13 17.09
CA PHE A 43 22.17 21.89 17.36
C PHE A 43 21.49 21.09 18.49
N PRO A 44 21.39 19.76 18.35
CA PRO A 44 20.70 18.90 19.31
C PRO A 44 21.32 18.97 20.71
N ALA A 45 20.47 18.99 21.74
CA ALA A 45 20.92 18.83 23.12
C ALA A 45 21.25 17.37 23.45
N GLU A 46 20.56 16.42 22.80
CA GLU A 46 20.75 14.98 22.97
C GLU A 46 21.33 14.37 21.69
N TYR A 47 22.51 13.77 21.80
CA TYR A 47 23.20 13.10 20.69
C TYR A 47 24.15 12.02 21.23
N LYS A 48 24.53 11.08 20.36
CA LYS A 48 25.58 10.09 20.62
C LYS A 48 26.78 10.34 19.72
N LEU A 49 27.98 10.08 20.23
CA LEU A 49 29.22 10.28 19.47
C LEU A 49 29.79 8.94 18.99
N PHE A 50 30.26 8.92 17.74
CA PHE A 50 30.90 7.77 17.11
C PHE A 50 32.15 8.19 16.35
N ASP A 51 33.21 7.40 16.42
CA ASP A 51 34.34 7.53 15.50
C ASP A 51 34.03 6.83 14.18
N LEU A 52 34.40 7.47 13.07
CA LEU A 52 34.27 6.94 11.72
C LEU A 52 35.64 6.62 11.11
N ASP A 53 35.81 5.39 10.61
CA ASP A 53 36.82 5.09 9.62
C ASP A 53 36.24 5.30 8.21
N LEU A 54 36.53 6.47 7.62
CA LEU A 54 35.93 6.92 6.37
C LEU A 54 36.37 6.10 5.16
N THR A 55 37.62 5.63 5.14
CA THR A 55 38.21 4.95 3.98
C THR A 55 37.49 3.65 3.62
N PRO A 56 37.26 2.70 4.55
CA PRO A 56 36.52 1.48 4.26
C PRO A 56 35.04 1.74 3.95
N LEU A 57 34.37 2.68 4.64
CA LEU A 57 32.99 3.06 4.33
C LEU A 57 32.87 3.59 2.89
N ARG A 58 33.79 4.49 2.52
CA ARG A 58 33.85 5.07 1.17
C ARG A 58 34.11 4.01 0.11
N THR A 59 35.07 3.12 0.36
CA THR A 59 35.39 2.03 -0.56
C THR A 59 34.18 1.14 -0.82
N GLU A 60 33.41 0.83 0.22
CA GLU A 60 32.20 0.04 0.07
C GLU A 60 31.12 0.81 -0.69
N ALA A 61 30.78 2.03 -0.26
CA ALA A 61 29.74 2.83 -0.91
C ALA A 61 30.02 3.06 -2.41
N PHE A 62 31.29 3.24 -2.78
CA PHE A 62 31.69 3.48 -4.16
C PHE A 62 31.58 2.23 -5.05
N ARG A 63 31.30 1.03 -4.49
CA ARG A 63 30.97 -0.16 -5.29
C ARG A 63 29.64 -0.02 -6.04
N ALA A 64 28.73 0.80 -5.53
CA ALA A 64 27.46 1.12 -6.19
C ALA A 64 27.62 2.10 -7.37
N VAL A 65 28.77 2.79 -7.48
CA VAL A 65 28.99 3.81 -8.52
C VAL A 65 29.25 3.16 -9.88
N GLY A 66 28.46 3.55 -10.89
CA GLY A 66 28.65 3.13 -12.28
C GLY A 66 28.54 1.61 -12.55
N ASN A 67 28.07 0.81 -11.58
CA ASN A 67 28.02 -0.65 -11.67
C ASN A 67 26.61 -1.16 -12.00
N THR A 68 26.34 -1.33 -13.29
CA THR A 68 25.05 -1.83 -13.81
C THR A 68 24.78 -3.32 -13.52
N ALA A 69 25.71 -4.06 -12.91
CA ALA A 69 25.53 -5.48 -12.60
C ALA A 69 25.04 -5.73 -11.17
N THR A 70 25.50 -4.92 -10.21
CA THR A 70 25.10 -5.05 -8.78
C THR A 70 24.07 -4.02 -8.36
N HIS A 71 23.94 -2.89 -9.07
CA HIS A 71 22.98 -1.79 -8.87
C HIS A 71 23.03 -1.08 -7.51
N GLY A 72 23.44 -1.74 -6.43
CA GLY A 72 23.59 -1.20 -5.09
C GLY A 72 24.59 -1.98 -4.26
N THR A 73 24.83 -1.50 -3.05
CA THR A 73 25.65 -2.18 -2.04
C THR A 73 25.08 -1.98 -0.63
N ILE A 74 25.50 -2.80 0.33
CA ILE A 74 25.05 -2.71 1.72
C ILE A 74 26.11 -1.98 2.53
N ILE A 75 25.69 -0.95 3.27
CA ILE A 75 26.50 -0.26 4.28
C ILE A 75 25.84 -0.34 5.66
N SER A 76 26.63 -0.08 6.70
CA SER A 76 26.15 -0.03 8.09
C SER A 76 26.36 1.36 8.69
N LEU A 77 25.34 1.89 9.38
CA LEU A 77 25.34 3.21 10.03
C LEU A 77 24.79 3.12 11.47
N PRO A 78 25.30 3.90 12.42
CA PRO A 78 24.69 4.03 13.74
C PRO A 78 23.36 4.81 13.68
N ASN A 79 22.42 4.46 14.55
CA ASN A 79 21.18 5.21 14.78
C ASN A 79 21.25 6.03 16.09
N ALA A 80 20.26 6.89 16.34
CA ALA A 80 20.25 7.75 17.52
C ALA A 80 20.12 6.97 18.85
N ASP A 81 19.60 5.75 18.80
CA ASP A 81 19.55 4.83 19.94
C ASP A 81 20.89 4.09 20.16
N GLY A 82 21.89 4.34 19.32
CA GLY A 82 23.26 3.82 19.42
C GLY A 82 23.44 2.40 18.88
N GLN A 83 22.47 1.88 18.16
CA GLN A 83 22.53 0.59 17.48
C GLN A 83 23.07 0.77 16.05
N ILE A 84 23.62 -0.30 15.47
CA ILE A 84 24.05 -0.30 14.07
C ILE A 84 22.93 -0.88 13.19
N GLU A 85 22.57 -0.14 12.15
CA GLU A 85 21.57 -0.52 11.15
C GLU A 85 22.18 -0.69 9.77
N GLN A 86 21.60 -1.56 8.96
CA GLN A 86 22.02 -1.82 7.60
C GLN A 86 21.10 -1.14 6.58
N PHE A 87 21.72 -0.60 5.52
CA PHE A 87 21.03 0.02 4.40
C PHE A 87 21.58 -0.53 3.09
N GLU A 88 20.70 -0.91 2.17
CA GLU A 88 21.04 -1.08 0.77
C GLU A 88 21.01 0.29 0.09
N ILE A 89 22.15 0.72 -0.45
CA ILE A 89 22.33 2.03 -1.08
C ILE A 89 22.58 1.91 -2.58
N VAL A 90 22.07 2.88 -3.33
CA VAL A 90 22.25 3.06 -4.77
C VAL A 90 22.78 4.47 -5.06
N GLU A 91 23.45 4.65 -6.19
CA GLU A 91 23.96 5.97 -6.58
C GLU A 91 22.81 6.94 -6.88
N ALA A 92 22.83 8.09 -6.21
CA ALA A 92 21.82 9.15 -6.30
C ALA A 92 22.55 10.48 -6.60
N SER A 93 23.32 10.52 -7.68
CA SER A 93 24.11 11.70 -8.06
C SER A 93 23.22 12.92 -8.18
N ASN A 94 23.62 14.01 -7.51
CA ASN A 94 23.02 15.34 -7.63
C ASN A 94 23.64 16.16 -8.77
N PHE A 95 24.56 15.58 -9.54
CA PHE A 95 25.38 16.27 -10.53
C PHE A 95 25.03 15.80 -11.94
N GLU A 96 25.01 16.73 -12.90
CA GLU A 96 25.10 16.35 -14.30
C GLU A 96 26.38 15.52 -14.56
N PRO A 97 26.37 14.56 -15.50
CA PRO A 97 27.49 13.65 -15.73
C PRO A 97 28.85 14.35 -15.93
N ALA A 98 28.88 15.50 -16.61
CA ALA A 98 30.10 16.25 -16.86
C ALA A 98 30.66 16.94 -15.59
N LEU A 99 29.80 17.37 -14.66
CA LEU A 99 30.26 17.84 -13.34
C LEU A 99 30.76 16.65 -12.51
N GLN A 100 30.03 15.53 -12.55
CA GLN A 100 30.38 14.34 -11.79
C GLN A 100 31.75 13.78 -12.17
N ALA A 101 32.08 13.81 -13.47
CA ALA A 101 33.39 13.40 -13.99
C ALA A 101 34.54 14.30 -13.50
N LYS A 102 34.29 15.60 -13.26
CA LYS A 102 35.29 16.53 -12.71
C LYS A 102 35.54 16.34 -11.22
N PHE A 103 34.50 15.90 -10.48
CA PHE A 103 34.56 15.69 -9.03
C PHE A 103 34.17 14.25 -8.67
N PRO A 104 35.00 13.26 -9.01
CA PRO A 104 34.69 11.83 -8.83
C PRO A 104 34.65 11.37 -7.37
N ASP A 105 35.03 12.24 -6.42
CA ASP A 105 35.10 11.91 -5.00
C ASP A 105 33.95 12.50 -4.17
N ILE A 106 33.11 13.35 -4.77
CA ILE A 106 31.91 13.91 -4.14
C ILE A 106 30.71 13.15 -4.71
N ARG A 107 29.97 12.45 -3.85
CA ARG A 107 28.85 11.58 -4.23
C ARG A 107 27.67 11.74 -3.30
N ALA A 108 26.51 11.37 -3.82
CA ALA A 108 25.27 11.24 -3.07
C ALA A 108 24.67 9.86 -3.34
N PHE A 109 24.06 9.29 -2.31
CA PHE A 109 23.44 7.97 -2.33
C PHE A 109 22.05 8.04 -1.71
N SER A 110 21.14 7.23 -2.26
CA SER A 110 19.84 6.94 -1.66
C SER A 110 19.85 5.50 -1.19
N GLY A 111 19.20 5.21 -0.05
CA GLY A 111 19.15 3.85 0.46
C GLY A 111 17.83 3.48 1.08
N LYS A 112 17.60 2.18 1.15
CA LYS A 112 16.48 1.55 1.83
C LYS A 112 17.00 0.74 3.01
N GLY A 113 16.37 0.92 4.17
CA GLY A 113 16.77 0.17 5.35
C GLY A 113 16.49 -1.33 5.22
N ILE A 114 17.44 -2.13 5.68
CA ILE A 114 17.32 -3.59 5.77
C ILE A 114 16.87 -3.97 7.18
N THR A 115 17.47 -3.32 8.19
CA THR A 115 17.10 -3.49 9.61
C THR A 115 15.75 -2.88 9.91
N ASP A 116 15.53 -1.65 9.45
CA ASP A 116 14.25 -0.94 9.46
C ASP A 116 13.78 -0.75 8.02
N LYS A 117 12.86 -1.61 7.56
CA LYS A 117 12.38 -1.60 6.16
C LYS A 117 11.65 -0.33 5.76
N SER A 118 11.21 0.48 6.74
CA SER A 118 10.50 1.72 6.51
C SER A 118 11.43 2.93 6.36
N ALA A 119 12.71 2.79 6.73
CA ALA A 119 13.67 3.89 6.71
C ALA A 119 14.23 4.15 5.30
N ILE A 120 14.33 5.43 4.95
CA ILE A 120 14.98 5.89 3.71
C ILE A 120 16.22 6.70 4.08
N LEU A 121 17.36 6.31 3.56
CA LEU A 121 18.65 6.99 3.76
C LEU A 121 18.94 7.95 2.60
N LYS A 122 19.40 9.14 2.94
CA LYS A 122 20.16 10.04 2.06
C LYS A 122 21.55 10.22 2.63
N LEU A 123 22.57 9.91 1.84
CA LEU A 123 23.97 9.95 2.25
C LEU A 123 24.76 10.81 1.26
N SER A 124 25.35 11.89 1.77
CA SER A 124 26.37 12.67 1.05
C SER A 124 27.74 12.24 1.54
N ILE A 125 28.68 12.04 0.61
CA ILE A 125 30.08 11.69 0.92
C ILE A 125 31.04 12.53 0.08
N SER A 126 32.09 13.00 0.72
CA SER A 126 33.18 13.77 0.11
C SER A 126 34.50 13.44 0.79
N PRO A 127 35.64 13.96 0.29
CA PRO A 127 36.91 13.88 1.02
C PRO A 127 36.87 14.52 2.42
N GLN A 128 35.90 15.41 2.70
CA GLN A 128 35.72 16.02 4.00
C GLN A 128 34.93 15.14 4.99
N GLY A 129 34.38 14.00 4.56
CA GLY A 129 33.55 13.15 5.42
C GLY A 129 32.16 12.91 4.85
N ILE A 130 31.22 12.55 5.73
CA ILE A 130 29.84 12.24 5.36
C ILE A 130 28.83 13.16 6.03
N GLN A 131 27.64 13.26 5.44
CA GLN A 131 26.45 13.75 6.12
C GLN A 131 25.27 12.88 5.72
N THR A 132 24.38 12.57 6.67
CA THR A 132 23.19 11.76 6.38
C THR A 132 21.91 12.45 6.81
N THR A 133 20.83 11.99 6.19
CA THR A 133 19.46 12.13 6.67
C THR A 133 18.78 10.77 6.53
N VAL A 134 18.21 10.27 7.62
CA VAL A 134 17.44 9.04 7.65
C VAL A 134 15.99 9.39 7.94
N PHE A 135 15.15 9.37 6.91
CA PHE A 135 13.72 9.54 7.07
C PHE A 135 13.15 8.31 7.76
N ARG A 136 12.49 8.54 8.90
CA ARG A 136 11.86 7.49 9.70
C ARG A 136 10.34 7.56 9.57
N VAL A 137 9.69 6.40 9.62
CA VAL A 137 8.24 6.30 9.72
C VAL A 137 7.87 6.16 11.19
N GLU A 138 6.89 6.95 11.65
CA GLU A 138 6.42 6.96 13.05
C GLU A 138 7.47 7.34 14.11
N LYS A 139 8.63 7.88 13.68
CA LYS A 139 9.70 8.42 14.53
C LYS A 139 10.27 9.69 13.91
N GLU A 140 11.01 10.46 14.68
CA GLU A 140 11.71 11.64 14.18
C GLU A 140 12.81 11.26 13.18
N THR A 141 13.00 12.09 12.16
CA THR A 141 14.12 11.99 11.21
C THR A 141 15.45 12.09 11.95
N GLU A 142 16.41 11.25 11.55
CA GLU A 142 17.73 11.15 12.18
C GLU A 142 18.84 11.68 11.27
N PHE A 143 19.91 12.18 11.89
CA PHE A 143 21.05 12.79 11.21
C PHE A 143 22.36 12.24 11.76
N ILE A 144 23.35 12.12 10.87
CA ILE A 144 24.75 11.86 11.20
C ILE A 144 25.56 13.00 10.59
N GLU A 145 26.25 13.75 11.43
CA GLU A 145 27.02 14.93 11.04
C GLU A 145 28.36 14.99 11.78
N PRO A 146 29.41 15.61 11.20
CA PRO A 146 30.67 15.82 11.89
C PRO A 146 30.47 16.58 13.21
N TYR A 147 31.06 16.06 14.28
CA TYR A 147 31.10 16.70 15.58
C TYR A 147 32.47 17.30 15.88
N SER A 148 33.56 16.61 15.54
CA SER A 148 34.92 17.15 15.71
C SER A 148 35.33 17.97 14.49
N SER A 149 36.15 19.01 14.70
CA SER A 149 36.64 19.90 13.63
C SER A 149 37.54 19.22 12.59
N ASP A 150 38.07 18.03 12.90
CA ASP A 150 38.83 17.18 11.97
C ASP A 150 37.96 16.14 11.25
N HIS A 151 36.64 16.14 11.53
CA HIS A 151 35.63 15.26 10.96
C HIS A 151 35.89 13.76 11.15
N THR A 152 36.54 13.39 12.26
CA THR A 152 36.77 11.99 12.66
C THR A 152 35.72 11.46 13.64
N VAL A 153 35.13 12.35 14.45
CA VAL A 153 34.04 12.05 15.39
C VAL A 153 32.74 12.65 14.86
N TYR A 154 31.67 11.86 14.86
CA TYR A 154 30.35 12.24 14.36
C TYR A 154 29.31 12.19 15.47
N SER A 155 28.37 13.13 15.43
CA SER A 155 27.16 13.11 16.24
C SER A 155 26.03 12.43 15.49
N VAL A 156 25.33 11.54 16.18
CA VAL A 156 24.11 10.86 15.72
C VAL A 156 22.95 11.31 16.60
N PHE A 157 21.91 11.87 15.98
CA PHE A 157 20.82 12.52 16.70
C PHE A 157 19.51 12.52 15.93
N LYS A 158 18.41 12.73 16.65
CA LYS A 158 17.06 12.96 16.10
C LYS A 158 16.87 14.45 15.86
N LYS A 159 16.02 14.83 14.90
CA LYS A 159 15.57 16.22 14.71
C LYS A 159 15.12 16.81 16.06
N GLN A 160 15.55 18.03 16.38
CA GLN A 160 15.26 18.68 17.67
C GLN A 160 14.36 19.91 17.52
N PRO A 161 13.58 20.26 18.57
CA PRO A 161 12.51 21.25 18.49
C PRO A 161 12.98 22.70 18.78
N LYS A 162 14.14 23.16 18.29
CA LYS A 162 14.70 24.50 18.60
C LYS A 162 14.52 25.53 17.48
N ALA A 163 13.54 26.43 17.61
CA ALA A 163 13.20 27.46 16.62
C ALA A 163 14.41 28.30 16.15
N LEU A 164 14.43 28.64 14.86
CA LEU A 164 15.35 29.62 14.28
C LEU A 164 14.58 30.86 13.82
N PRO A 165 15.14 32.09 14.00
CA PRO A 165 14.55 33.28 13.42
C PRO A 165 14.66 33.21 11.89
N TRP A 166 13.52 32.99 11.22
CA TRP A 166 13.40 32.97 9.77
C TRP A 166 12.31 33.94 9.30
N LYS A 167 12.47 34.42 8.07
CA LYS A 167 11.48 35.23 7.37
C LYS A 167 11.54 34.96 5.87
N CYS A 168 10.44 34.49 5.30
CA CYS A 168 10.24 34.49 3.85
C CYS A 168 9.87 35.91 3.38
N GLY A 169 10.54 36.37 2.34
CA GLY A 169 10.27 37.62 1.64
C GLY A 169 9.55 37.44 0.30
N THR A 170 9.21 36.20 -0.09
CA THR A 170 8.56 35.88 -1.36
C THR A 170 7.21 36.58 -1.46
N PRO A 171 6.99 37.44 -2.49
CA PRO A 171 5.70 38.06 -2.68
C PRO A 171 4.63 37.05 -3.12
N GLU A 172 3.45 37.15 -2.53
CA GLU A 172 2.33 36.26 -2.85
C GLU A 172 1.85 36.41 -4.29
N GLN A 173 1.69 35.27 -4.97
CA GLN A 173 1.13 35.21 -6.31
C GLN A 173 0.20 33.99 -6.44
N LYS A 174 -0.97 34.21 -7.04
CA LYS A 174 -1.87 33.13 -7.44
C LYS A 174 -1.41 32.59 -8.79
N LEU A 175 -0.85 31.39 -8.83
CA LEU A 175 -0.57 30.75 -10.13
C LEU A 175 -1.82 30.13 -10.75
N VAL A 176 -2.72 29.55 -9.96
CA VAL A 176 -3.97 28.93 -10.42
C VAL A 176 -4.97 28.87 -9.27
N THR A 177 -6.18 29.41 -9.43
CA THR A 177 -7.27 29.35 -8.43
C THR A 177 -8.27 28.21 -8.64
N ASP A 178 -8.19 27.45 -9.73
CA ASP A 178 -9.14 26.38 -10.03
C ASP A 178 -8.47 25.00 -9.91
N LEU A 179 -8.38 24.49 -8.67
CA LEU A 179 -8.27 23.04 -8.43
C LEU A 179 -9.57 22.29 -8.78
N SER A 180 -10.55 22.96 -9.41
CA SER A 180 -11.79 22.36 -9.86
C SER A 180 -11.59 21.64 -11.21
N ASN A 181 -11.45 20.31 -11.10
CA ASN A 181 -11.71 19.30 -12.13
C ASN A 181 -10.68 19.17 -13.28
N ASN A 182 -9.81 18.15 -13.16
CA ASN A 182 -9.07 17.44 -14.22
C ASN A 182 -7.53 17.59 -14.33
N VAL A 183 -6.83 18.19 -13.37
CA VAL A 183 -5.35 18.04 -13.31
C VAL A 183 -5.00 16.95 -12.31
N ALA A 184 -4.23 15.95 -12.75
CA ALA A 184 -3.74 14.86 -11.91
C ALA A 184 -2.73 15.40 -10.90
N ALA A 185 -3.16 15.68 -9.66
CA ALA A 185 -2.31 16.12 -8.55
C ALA A 185 -1.51 14.96 -7.92
N ARG A 186 -0.95 14.08 -8.77
CA ARG A 186 -0.25 12.84 -8.39
C ARG A 186 0.95 12.63 -9.30
N SER A 187 1.94 11.88 -8.81
CA SER A 187 3.00 11.39 -9.68
C SER A 187 2.39 10.50 -10.79
N THR A 188 2.76 10.73 -12.05
CA THR A 188 2.15 10.09 -13.22
C THR A 188 2.88 8.83 -13.69
N GLY A 189 3.73 8.22 -12.85
CA GLY A 189 4.67 7.18 -13.28
C GLY A 189 5.95 7.75 -13.91
N ASP A 190 6.23 9.04 -13.67
CA ASP A 190 7.36 9.76 -14.27
C ASP A 190 8.21 10.46 -13.20
N LEU A 191 9.53 10.44 -13.42
CA LEU A 191 10.51 11.29 -12.75
C LEU A 191 10.70 12.59 -13.53
N LYS A 192 10.70 13.73 -12.84
CA LYS A 192 11.08 15.04 -13.40
C LYS A 192 12.47 15.43 -12.91
N THR A 193 13.42 15.57 -13.82
CA THR A 193 14.77 16.06 -13.50
C THR A 193 14.93 17.50 -13.99
N LEU A 194 15.25 18.42 -13.08
CA LEU A 194 15.51 19.84 -13.39
C LEU A 194 17.00 20.15 -13.26
N ARG A 195 17.50 20.98 -14.17
CA ARG A 195 18.86 21.52 -14.12
C ARG A 195 18.92 22.75 -13.21
N LEU A 196 19.63 22.63 -12.10
CA LEU A 196 19.83 23.66 -11.09
C LEU A 196 21.15 24.41 -11.35
N ALA A 197 21.06 25.72 -11.56
CA ALA A 197 22.19 26.63 -11.44
C ALA A 197 22.26 27.17 -10.00
N GLN A 198 23.06 26.51 -9.15
CA GLN A 198 23.30 26.95 -7.78
C GLN A 198 24.45 27.95 -7.77
N SER A 199 24.19 29.14 -7.24
CA SER A 199 25.20 30.16 -6.95
C SER A 199 25.47 30.25 -5.45
N VAL A 200 26.63 30.78 -5.07
CA VAL A 200 26.95 31.06 -3.67
C VAL A 200 27.64 32.42 -3.54
N THR A 201 27.36 33.13 -2.46
CA THR A 201 28.12 34.34 -2.07
C THR A 201 29.57 34.00 -1.71
N ALA A 202 30.48 34.97 -1.80
CA ALA A 202 31.85 34.78 -1.35
C ALA A 202 31.94 34.39 0.13
N GLU A 203 31.07 34.96 0.97
CA GLU A 203 30.98 34.64 2.39
C GLU A 203 30.59 33.18 2.62
N TYR A 204 29.71 32.61 1.79
CA TYR A 204 29.33 31.20 1.89
C TYR A 204 30.53 30.30 1.58
N SER A 205 31.25 30.58 0.48
CA SER A 205 32.47 29.84 0.16
C SER A 205 33.52 29.93 1.27
N ASN A 206 33.72 31.13 1.82
CA ASN A 206 34.66 31.39 2.89
C ASN A 206 34.27 30.66 4.19
N TYR A 207 32.97 30.55 4.49
CA TYR A 207 32.50 29.74 5.61
C TYR A 207 33.00 28.30 5.49
N PHE A 208 32.99 27.69 4.31
CA PHE A 208 33.53 26.34 4.06
C PHE A 208 35.05 26.28 3.84
N GLY A 209 35.77 27.39 4.04
CA GLY A 209 37.23 27.46 3.96
C GLY A 209 37.78 27.66 2.55
N ALA A 210 36.93 27.95 1.56
CA ALA A 210 37.35 28.23 0.20
C ALA A 210 37.48 29.74 -0.04
N THR A 211 38.69 30.19 -0.31
CA THR A 211 39.06 31.60 -0.60
C THR A 211 39.50 31.81 -2.06
N SER A 212 39.54 30.74 -2.84
CA SER A 212 39.83 30.79 -4.29
C SER A 212 39.23 29.58 -5.01
N SER A 213 39.16 29.67 -6.35
CA SER A 213 38.63 28.60 -7.20
C SER A 213 39.42 27.28 -7.14
N SER A 214 40.68 27.28 -6.68
CA SER A 214 41.40 26.01 -6.44
C SER A 214 40.82 25.19 -5.28
N GLN A 215 40.00 25.80 -4.42
CA GLN A 215 39.33 25.18 -3.28
C GLN A 215 37.84 24.89 -3.53
N VAL A 216 37.38 24.99 -4.79
CA VAL A 216 35.99 24.81 -5.21
C VAL A 216 35.34 23.52 -4.69
N ALA A 217 36.12 22.45 -4.51
CA ALA A 217 35.62 21.17 -4.02
C ALA A 217 35.03 21.26 -2.60
N LEU A 218 35.51 22.18 -1.76
CA LEU A 218 34.95 22.42 -0.41
C LEU A 218 33.53 22.96 -0.48
N VAL A 219 33.32 23.95 -1.35
CA VAL A 219 32.01 24.58 -1.59
C VAL A 219 31.06 23.59 -2.24
N LEU A 220 31.52 22.86 -3.26
CA LEU A 220 30.70 21.88 -3.96
C LEU A 220 30.28 20.71 -3.05
N ALA A 221 31.14 20.28 -2.12
CA ALA A 221 30.79 19.26 -1.13
C ALA A 221 29.67 19.73 -0.19
N ALA A 222 29.72 21.00 0.26
CA ALA A 222 28.68 21.59 1.09
C ALA A 222 27.34 21.72 0.36
N VAL A 223 27.36 22.27 -0.87
CA VAL A 223 26.17 22.36 -1.73
C VAL A 223 25.59 20.97 -2.00
N ASN A 224 26.44 19.96 -2.25
CA ASN A 224 25.98 18.59 -2.45
C ASN A 224 25.30 18.03 -1.20
N ALA A 225 25.82 18.28 0.01
CA ALA A 225 25.20 17.81 1.24
C ALA A 225 23.80 18.41 1.47
N THR A 226 23.63 19.73 1.32
CA THR A 226 22.32 20.39 1.37
C THR A 226 21.39 19.80 0.31
N LEU A 227 21.87 19.69 -0.95
CA LEU A 227 21.03 19.21 -2.04
C LEU A 227 20.64 17.73 -1.88
N THR A 228 21.51 16.87 -1.34
CA THR A 228 21.20 15.46 -1.02
C THR A 228 20.00 15.34 -0.08
N ARG A 229 19.88 16.26 0.90
CA ARG A 229 18.76 16.28 1.85
C ARG A 229 17.49 16.83 1.21
N CYS A 230 17.59 17.98 0.54
CA CYS A 230 16.44 18.60 -0.12
C CYS A 230 15.85 17.71 -1.21
N ASN A 231 16.69 17.10 -2.05
CA ASN A 231 16.25 16.13 -3.04
C ASN A 231 15.54 14.94 -2.39
N GLY A 232 15.92 14.51 -1.19
CA GLY A 232 15.21 13.45 -0.48
C GLY A 232 13.74 13.77 -0.18
N VAL A 233 13.40 15.05 0.01
CA VAL A 233 12.01 15.49 0.13
C VAL A 233 11.33 15.52 -1.25
N TYR A 234 11.96 16.14 -2.24
CA TYR A 234 11.37 16.30 -3.58
C TYR A 234 11.12 14.96 -4.27
N GLU A 235 12.03 14.01 -4.09
CA GLU A 235 11.92 12.65 -4.63
C GLU A 235 10.77 11.89 -3.98
N LYS A 236 10.61 12.01 -2.66
CA LYS A 236 9.57 11.33 -1.87
C LYS A 236 8.17 11.84 -2.20
N ASP A 237 7.99 13.16 -2.30
CA ASP A 237 6.65 13.76 -2.44
C ASP A 237 6.27 14.09 -3.89
N LEU A 238 7.24 14.44 -4.72
CA LEU A 238 7.01 15.07 -6.02
C LEU A 238 7.51 14.23 -7.20
N ALA A 239 8.24 13.15 -6.97
CA ALA A 239 8.98 12.42 -8.00
C ALA A 239 9.88 13.37 -8.84
N LEU A 240 10.54 14.30 -8.13
CA LEU A 240 11.36 15.35 -8.73
C LEU A 240 12.77 15.29 -8.17
N HIS A 241 13.75 15.49 -9.05
CA HIS A 241 15.17 15.54 -8.69
C HIS A 241 15.84 16.77 -9.31
N LEU A 242 16.67 17.47 -8.51
CA LEU A 242 17.47 18.60 -8.97
C LEU A 242 18.91 18.17 -9.22
N ASN A 243 19.41 18.44 -10.43
CA ASN A 243 20.80 18.20 -10.82
C ASN A 243 21.56 19.50 -10.99
N LEU A 244 22.71 19.62 -10.34
CA LEU A 244 23.64 20.73 -10.55
C LEU A 244 24.20 20.69 -11.97
N VAL A 245 24.11 21.83 -12.66
CA VAL A 245 24.61 21.98 -14.02
C VAL A 245 26.13 21.86 -14.10
N SER A 246 26.63 21.35 -15.23
CA SER A 246 28.06 21.16 -15.51
C SER A 246 28.96 22.40 -15.34
N THR A 247 28.36 23.59 -15.34
CA THR A 247 28.99 24.90 -15.20
C THR A 247 28.71 25.60 -13.86
N THR A 248 28.04 24.94 -12.89
CA THR A 248 27.62 25.59 -11.64
C THR A 248 28.77 26.22 -10.85
N THR A 249 29.98 25.66 -10.94
CA THR A 249 31.17 26.18 -10.26
C THR A 249 31.62 27.55 -10.79
N ASN A 250 31.14 27.99 -11.96
CA ASN A 250 31.46 29.30 -12.53
C ASN A 250 30.75 30.45 -11.78
N VAL A 251 29.72 30.13 -11.00
CA VAL A 251 28.98 31.08 -10.16
C VAL A 251 29.23 30.80 -8.67
N PHE A 252 30.37 30.18 -8.36
CA PHE A 252 30.88 30.14 -6.98
C PHE A 252 31.92 31.24 -6.82
N TYR A 253 31.64 32.16 -5.91
CA TYR A 253 32.49 33.31 -5.65
C TYR A 253 33.28 33.11 -4.36
N TYR A 254 34.44 33.77 -4.24
CA TYR A 254 35.39 33.55 -3.13
C TYR A 254 35.96 34.85 -2.54
N ASN A 255 35.70 35.98 -3.18
CA ASN A 255 36.12 37.29 -2.71
C ASN A 255 34.94 38.26 -2.80
N SER A 256 34.48 38.73 -1.64
CA SER A 256 33.32 39.61 -1.49
C SER A 256 33.53 41.01 -2.05
N SER A 257 34.77 41.40 -2.35
CA SER A 257 35.02 42.66 -3.07
C SER A 257 34.78 42.56 -4.57
N THR A 258 34.59 41.35 -5.10
CA THR A 258 34.50 41.07 -6.54
C THR A 258 33.33 40.18 -6.94
N ASP A 259 32.57 39.66 -5.97
CA ASP A 259 31.38 38.90 -6.27
C ASP A 259 30.24 39.86 -6.69
N PRO A 260 29.25 39.39 -7.47
CA PRO A 260 28.22 40.24 -8.04
C PRO A 260 27.09 40.57 -7.06
N TYR A 261 27.28 40.26 -5.77
CA TYR A 261 26.23 40.28 -4.77
C TYR A 261 26.43 41.43 -3.79
N SER A 262 25.33 42.13 -3.52
CA SER A 262 25.29 43.09 -2.43
C SER A 262 25.54 42.42 -1.08
N ASN A 263 25.99 43.22 -0.10
CA ASN A 263 26.21 42.73 1.26
C ASN A 263 24.94 42.08 1.84
N ALA A 264 25.11 41.18 2.81
CA ALA A 264 24.01 40.40 3.38
C ALA A 264 22.80 41.23 3.83
N SER A 265 23.01 42.40 4.45
CA SER A 265 21.90 43.26 4.92
C SER A 265 21.04 43.81 3.79
N THR A 266 21.64 44.16 2.66
CA THR A 266 20.93 44.66 1.48
C THR A 266 20.41 43.52 0.62
N GLY A 267 21.25 42.51 0.39
CA GLY A 267 20.96 41.32 -0.38
C GLY A 267 19.76 40.55 0.12
N ALA A 268 19.77 40.15 1.40
CA ALA A 268 18.68 39.42 2.04
C ALA A 268 17.38 40.22 2.14
N SER A 269 17.45 41.56 2.00
CA SER A 269 16.27 42.42 1.90
C SER A 269 15.60 42.42 0.51
N GLY A 270 16.14 41.63 -0.45
CA GLY A 270 15.55 41.40 -1.77
C GLY A 270 16.44 41.77 -2.95
N SER A 271 17.56 42.47 -2.75
CA SER A 271 18.48 42.83 -3.85
C SER A 271 19.09 41.60 -4.52
N TRP A 272 19.31 40.51 -3.77
CA TRP A 272 19.85 39.27 -4.32
C TRP A 272 18.95 38.63 -5.39
N ASN A 273 17.64 38.87 -5.40
CA ASN A 273 16.75 38.28 -6.39
C ASN A 273 17.12 38.70 -7.82
N SER A 274 17.34 40.00 -8.06
CA SER A 274 17.70 40.53 -9.38
C SER A 274 19.19 40.32 -9.70
N GLU A 275 20.06 40.45 -8.69
CA GLU A 275 21.50 40.22 -8.84
C GLU A 275 21.80 38.78 -9.25
N LEU A 276 21.13 37.79 -8.63
CA LEU A 276 21.26 36.39 -9.01
C LEU A 276 20.74 36.13 -10.43
N GLN A 277 19.53 36.61 -10.75
CA GLN A 277 18.91 36.39 -12.05
C GLN A 277 19.81 36.90 -13.18
N SER A 278 20.35 38.11 -13.01
CA SER A 278 21.29 38.72 -13.96
C SER A 278 22.59 37.93 -14.05
N THR A 279 23.16 37.54 -12.91
CA THR A 279 24.40 36.76 -12.83
C THR A 279 24.27 35.41 -13.55
N LEU A 280 23.22 34.63 -13.25
CA LEU A 280 23.00 33.33 -13.88
C LEU A 280 22.74 33.46 -15.38
N THR A 281 21.99 34.47 -15.80
CA THR A 281 21.74 34.75 -17.22
C THR A 281 23.03 35.09 -17.95
N SER A 282 23.92 35.90 -17.35
CA SER A 282 25.16 36.35 -17.97
C SER A 282 26.26 35.29 -17.97
N VAL A 283 26.38 34.49 -16.90
CA VAL A 283 27.52 33.58 -16.70
C VAL A 283 27.20 32.16 -17.18
N ILE A 284 26.00 31.65 -16.85
CA ILE A 284 25.58 30.29 -17.20
C ILE A 284 24.80 30.30 -18.53
N GLY A 285 23.99 31.33 -18.77
CA GLY A 285 23.09 31.43 -19.92
C GLY A 285 21.76 30.74 -19.65
N ALA A 286 20.66 31.45 -19.91
CA ALA A 286 19.31 31.00 -19.55
C ALA A 286 18.93 29.62 -20.14
N ALA A 287 19.44 29.24 -21.32
CA ALA A 287 19.17 27.93 -21.92
C ALA A 287 19.77 26.75 -21.14
N ASN A 288 20.77 26.99 -20.29
CA ASN A 288 21.58 25.96 -19.65
C ASN A 288 21.09 25.57 -18.26
N TYR A 289 19.99 26.17 -17.76
CA TYR A 289 19.38 25.81 -16.49
C TYR A 289 17.86 26.02 -16.51
N ASP A 290 17.18 25.31 -15.62
CA ASP A 290 15.73 25.26 -15.52
C ASP A 290 15.22 25.99 -14.27
N ILE A 291 16.04 25.94 -13.21
CA ILE A 291 15.87 26.61 -11.92
C ILE A 291 17.24 27.13 -11.47
N GLY A 292 17.26 28.21 -10.69
CA GLY A 292 18.50 28.73 -10.11
C GLY A 292 18.25 29.30 -8.73
N HIS A 293 19.25 29.18 -7.86
CA HIS A 293 19.14 29.54 -6.45
C HIS A 293 20.49 30.05 -5.92
N LEU A 294 20.46 30.95 -4.93
CA LEU A 294 21.64 31.49 -4.26
C LEU A 294 21.69 31.05 -2.79
N PHE A 295 22.86 30.62 -2.32
CA PHE A 295 23.12 30.47 -0.88
C PHE A 295 23.96 31.63 -0.35
N GLY A 296 23.39 32.32 0.65
CA GLY A 296 24.08 33.30 1.47
C GLY A 296 24.65 32.66 2.74
N ALA A 297 25.72 33.24 3.30
CA ALA A 297 26.26 32.80 4.59
C ALA A 297 25.53 33.41 5.79
N SER A 298 24.88 34.56 5.62
CA SER A 298 24.27 35.33 6.71
C SER A 298 23.26 36.35 6.17
N GLY A 299 22.54 37.02 7.07
CA GLY A 299 21.53 38.04 6.75
C GLY A 299 20.12 37.62 7.15
N GLY A 300 19.86 36.31 7.16
CA GLY A 300 18.58 35.73 7.58
C GLY A 300 17.46 35.88 6.54
N GLY A 301 16.78 34.77 6.27
CA GLY A 301 15.57 34.72 5.47
C GLY A 301 15.73 33.99 4.14
N GLY A 302 14.70 34.09 3.32
CA GLY A 302 14.67 33.52 1.98
C GLY A 302 13.69 34.27 1.09
N ASN A 303 13.85 34.11 -0.21
CA ASN A 303 12.91 34.62 -1.19
C ASN A 303 13.06 33.82 -2.49
N ALA A 304 12.01 33.21 -2.97
CA ALA A 304 11.97 32.44 -4.21
C ALA A 304 12.15 33.29 -5.48
N GLY A 305 12.01 34.61 -5.37
CA GLY A 305 12.00 35.60 -6.44
C GLY A 305 10.68 35.61 -7.24
N CYS A 306 10.05 34.45 -7.36
CA CYS A 306 8.75 34.25 -7.96
C CYS A 306 8.22 32.85 -7.60
N ILE A 307 6.90 32.70 -7.62
CA ILE A 307 6.26 31.40 -7.41
C ILE A 307 6.08 30.72 -8.79
N GLY A 308 6.43 29.44 -8.90
CA GLY A 308 6.18 28.61 -10.09
C GLY A 308 6.93 29.01 -11.37
N CYS A 309 7.92 29.90 -11.26
CA CYS A 309 8.62 30.50 -12.39
C CYS A 309 9.79 29.68 -12.96
N ILE A 310 9.92 28.40 -12.57
CA ILE A 310 10.81 27.48 -13.27
C ILE A 310 10.57 27.52 -14.79
N CYS A 311 11.64 27.32 -15.55
CA CYS A 311 11.67 27.39 -17.01
C CYS A 311 11.36 28.77 -17.63
N VAL A 312 11.10 29.82 -16.86
CA VAL A 312 10.74 31.14 -17.42
C VAL A 312 11.98 32.03 -17.48
N ASP A 313 12.53 32.25 -18.67
CA ASP A 313 13.66 33.15 -18.87
C ASP A 313 13.36 34.57 -18.34
N ALA A 314 14.39 35.31 -17.94
CA ALA A 314 14.31 36.59 -17.22
C ALA A 314 13.69 36.52 -15.80
N SER A 315 13.08 35.40 -15.40
CA SER A 315 12.46 35.22 -14.07
C SER A 315 13.11 34.09 -13.26
N LYS A 316 13.37 32.93 -13.88
CA LYS A 316 14.06 31.80 -13.26
C LYS A 316 15.46 32.19 -12.82
N GLY A 317 15.90 31.61 -11.71
CA GLY A 317 17.20 31.93 -11.14
C GLY A 317 17.21 33.21 -10.32
N SER A 318 16.09 33.56 -9.68
CA SER A 318 15.98 34.70 -8.80
C SER A 318 15.80 34.32 -7.32
N GLY A 319 15.83 33.03 -6.97
CA GLY A 319 15.61 32.58 -5.60
C GLY A 319 16.87 32.60 -4.73
N PHE A 320 16.74 32.88 -3.44
CA PHE A 320 17.85 32.77 -2.49
C PHE A 320 17.41 32.26 -1.12
N THR A 321 18.36 31.68 -0.40
CA THR A 321 18.23 31.29 1.01
C THR A 321 19.47 31.72 1.79
N SER A 322 19.29 32.25 3.00
CA SER A 322 20.39 32.62 3.88
C SER A 322 20.04 32.44 5.37
N PRO A 323 20.93 31.85 6.19
CA PRO A 323 20.67 31.63 7.60
C PRO A 323 20.75 32.94 8.40
N ALA A 324 20.00 33.02 9.50
CA ALA A 324 20.05 34.15 10.43
C ALA A 324 21.16 34.01 11.48
N ASP A 325 21.55 32.76 11.81
CA ASP A 325 22.61 32.44 12.78
C ASP A 325 24.01 32.34 12.14
N ALA A 326 24.12 32.72 10.87
CA ALA A 326 25.33 32.68 10.06
C ALA A 326 25.94 31.27 9.86
N ILE A 327 25.12 30.21 9.98
CA ILE A 327 25.55 28.81 9.75
C ILE A 327 24.72 28.21 8.59
N PRO A 328 25.25 28.23 7.36
CA PRO A 328 24.49 27.90 6.15
C PRO A 328 24.51 26.40 5.83
N GLN A 329 24.15 25.58 6.83
CA GLN A 329 24.07 24.11 6.74
C GLN A 329 23.27 23.54 7.91
N GLY A 330 22.82 22.29 7.78
CA GLY A 330 22.07 21.59 8.82
C GLY A 330 20.59 21.52 8.49
N ASP A 331 19.85 20.69 9.22
CA ASP A 331 18.47 20.33 8.92
C ASP A 331 17.52 21.53 8.84
N ASN A 332 17.69 22.54 9.69
CA ASN A 332 16.88 23.77 9.60
C ASN A 332 17.17 24.57 8.33
N PHE A 333 18.45 24.74 7.97
CA PHE A 333 18.80 25.45 6.74
C PHE A 333 18.28 24.68 5.52
N ASP A 334 18.47 23.37 5.50
CA ASP A 334 18.11 22.52 4.36
C ASP A 334 16.58 22.35 4.20
N ILE A 335 15.87 22.02 5.29
CA ILE A 335 14.44 21.70 5.26
C ILE A 335 13.57 22.93 5.47
N ASP A 336 13.80 23.69 6.54
CA ASP A 336 12.89 24.79 6.89
C ASP A 336 13.07 25.97 5.91
N TYR A 337 14.26 26.16 5.32
CA TYR A 337 14.53 27.31 4.45
C TYR A 337 14.69 26.89 2.98
N VAL A 338 15.70 26.08 2.63
CA VAL A 338 15.98 25.76 1.22
C VAL A 338 14.81 25.02 0.57
N ALA A 339 14.27 23.99 1.23
CA ALA A 339 13.13 23.25 0.68
C ALA A 339 11.85 24.09 0.58
N HIS A 340 11.66 25.04 1.49
CA HIS A 340 10.57 26.01 1.46
C HIS A 340 10.66 26.94 0.24
N GLU A 341 11.79 27.62 0.06
CA GLU A 341 11.96 28.59 -1.01
C GLU A 341 11.97 27.92 -2.40
N VAL A 342 12.58 26.74 -2.50
CA VAL A 342 12.49 25.95 -3.73
C VAL A 342 11.06 25.44 -3.96
N GLY A 343 10.31 25.12 -2.91
CA GLY A 343 8.88 24.80 -2.98
C GLY A 343 8.06 25.90 -3.66
N HIS A 344 8.31 27.16 -3.32
CA HIS A 344 7.74 28.31 -4.04
C HIS A 344 8.19 28.37 -5.49
N GLN A 345 9.50 28.26 -5.78
CA GLN A 345 10.01 28.28 -7.16
C GLN A 345 9.32 27.20 -8.02
N LEU A 346 9.04 26.03 -7.41
CA LEU A 346 8.33 24.91 -8.01
C LEU A 346 6.81 25.13 -8.15
N GLY A 347 6.20 26.01 -7.36
CA GLY A 347 4.81 26.47 -7.57
C GLY A 347 3.89 26.45 -6.34
N ALA A 348 4.37 26.13 -5.15
CA ALA A 348 3.52 26.09 -3.96
C ALA A 348 3.33 27.48 -3.31
N ASN A 349 2.15 27.73 -2.75
CA ASN A 349 1.91 28.85 -1.82
C ASN A 349 1.97 28.36 -0.36
N HIS A 350 1.94 29.29 0.59
CA HIS A 350 1.92 28.91 1.99
C HIS A 350 0.60 28.25 2.40
N THR A 351 0.70 27.32 3.35
CA THR A 351 -0.41 26.49 3.81
C THR A 351 -0.97 26.90 5.16
N PHE A 352 -0.27 27.75 5.91
CA PHE A 352 -0.70 28.23 7.22
C PHE A 352 -1.99 29.04 7.16
N SER A 353 -2.65 29.25 8.30
CA SER A 353 -3.83 30.14 8.40
C SER A 353 -3.68 31.28 9.41
N TYR A 354 -2.52 31.43 10.08
CA TYR A 354 -2.29 32.57 10.98
C TYR A 354 -2.47 33.91 10.25
N GLY A 355 -2.08 33.96 8.98
CA GLY A 355 -2.43 35.00 8.01
C GLY A 355 -3.28 34.42 6.87
N ASN A 356 -3.75 35.28 5.97
CA ASN A 356 -4.45 34.86 4.76
C ASN A 356 -3.87 35.59 3.55
N GLU A 357 -3.44 34.81 2.58
CA GLU A 357 -2.77 35.29 1.37
C GLU A 357 -3.74 35.37 0.18
N GLY A 358 -4.98 34.97 0.39
CA GLY A 358 -6.04 34.93 -0.60
C GLY A 358 -5.84 33.84 -1.65
N THR A 359 -4.81 33.00 -1.54
CA THR A 359 -4.36 32.01 -2.53
C THR A 359 -5.31 30.82 -2.66
N GLY A 360 -6.14 30.56 -1.64
CA GLY A 360 -7.09 29.46 -1.62
C GLY A 360 -6.51 28.15 -1.08
N VAL A 361 -5.30 28.18 -0.50
CA VAL A 361 -4.61 27.00 0.04
C VAL A 361 -4.10 27.18 1.48
N ASN A 362 -4.64 28.14 2.23
CA ASN A 362 -4.40 28.31 3.67
C ASN A 362 -5.16 27.23 4.47
N VAL A 363 -4.66 25.99 4.44
CA VAL A 363 -5.35 24.75 4.88
C VAL A 363 -4.81 24.12 6.16
N GLU A 364 -3.83 24.75 6.82
CA GLU A 364 -3.31 24.30 8.12
C GLU A 364 -3.68 25.29 9.23
N PRO A 365 -4.07 24.82 10.43
CA PRO A 365 -4.34 25.71 11.55
C PRO A 365 -3.08 26.47 11.98
N GLY A 366 -3.24 27.67 12.57
CA GLY A 366 -2.13 28.45 13.12
C GLY A 366 -1.00 28.67 12.11
N SER A 367 0.24 28.46 12.57
CA SER A 367 1.45 28.51 11.76
C SER A 367 1.54 27.44 10.66
N GLY A 368 0.73 26.38 10.70
CA GLY A 368 1.02 25.15 9.96
C GLY A 368 2.34 24.49 10.38
N ILE A 369 2.55 23.25 9.94
CA ILE A 369 3.79 22.50 10.22
C ILE A 369 4.36 21.77 9.01
N THR A 370 3.71 21.75 7.84
CA THR A 370 4.37 21.22 6.64
C THR A 370 5.43 22.19 6.11
N ILE A 371 6.22 21.78 5.10
CA ILE A 371 7.30 22.60 4.54
C ILE A 371 6.85 24.01 4.15
N MET A 372 5.64 24.16 3.60
CA MET A 372 5.07 25.47 3.20
C MET A 372 4.32 26.18 4.34
N GLY A 373 4.38 25.66 5.57
CA GLY A 373 3.96 26.33 6.79
C GLY A 373 5.08 27.22 7.35
N TYR A 374 4.76 27.93 8.43
CA TYR A 374 5.62 28.89 9.14
C TYR A 374 5.88 28.42 10.58
N ALA A 375 6.11 27.12 10.76
CA ALA A 375 6.38 26.56 12.09
C ALA A 375 7.57 27.27 12.77
N GLY A 376 7.36 27.74 14.00
CA GLY A 376 8.38 28.32 14.87
C GLY A 376 8.69 29.80 14.64
N ILE A 377 7.94 30.50 13.77
CA ILE A 377 8.20 31.91 13.45
C ILE A 377 6.97 32.82 13.58
N THR A 378 5.87 32.34 14.16
CA THR A 378 4.63 33.11 14.33
C THR A 378 4.26 33.26 15.81
N SER A 379 3.17 33.97 16.12
CA SER A 379 2.60 34.03 17.47
C SER A 379 1.43 33.04 17.69
N TYR A 380 1.29 32.09 16.75
CA TYR A 380 0.30 31.01 16.78
C TYR A 380 0.95 29.70 16.34
N ASP A 381 2.14 29.43 16.87
CA ASP A 381 2.98 28.32 16.46
C ASP A 381 2.47 26.98 16.99
N LEU A 382 2.18 26.05 16.08
CA LEU A 382 1.75 24.70 16.43
C LEU A 382 2.92 23.78 16.79
N ALA A 383 4.09 24.04 16.20
CA ALA A 383 5.33 23.35 16.42
C ALA A 383 6.51 24.31 16.15
N PRO A 384 7.69 24.05 16.71
CA PRO A 384 8.85 24.90 16.50
C PRO A 384 9.54 24.73 15.14
N HIS A 385 9.22 23.67 14.38
CA HIS A 385 9.77 23.40 13.03
C HIS A 385 8.80 22.65 12.14
N SER A 386 9.07 22.71 10.84
CA SER A 386 8.34 21.97 9.85
C SER A 386 8.66 20.48 9.91
N ILE A 387 7.66 19.64 9.67
CA ILE A 387 7.87 18.25 9.27
C ILE A 387 8.36 18.21 7.82
N ASP A 388 9.14 17.20 7.47
CA ASP A 388 9.85 17.08 6.18
C ASP A 388 8.97 16.51 5.05
N ILE A 389 7.76 17.07 4.93
CA ILE A 389 6.81 16.79 3.85
C ILE A 389 6.13 18.06 3.35
N PHE A 390 5.74 18.05 2.08
CA PHE A 390 4.79 18.99 1.51
C PHE A 390 3.36 18.59 1.88
N HIS A 391 2.50 19.59 2.13
CA HIS A 391 1.06 19.35 2.26
C HIS A 391 0.48 18.85 0.94
N ALA A 392 -0.61 18.08 1.02
CA ALA A 392 -1.35 17.57 -0.13
C ALA A 392 -1.71 18.62 -1.19
N VAL A 393 -1.97 19.87 -0.77
CA VAL A 393 -2.29 21.00 -1.66
C VAL A 393 -1.05 21.54 -2.34
N SER A 394 0.08 21.64 -1.63
CA SER A 394 1.38 22.05 -2.18
C SER A 394 1.87 21.04 -3.21
N ILE A 395 1.74 19.73 -2.93
CA ILE A 395 2.02 18.67 -3.91
C ILE A 395 1.19 18.90 -5.18
N GLY A 396 -0.11 19.15 -5.04
CA GLY A 396 -1.00 19.40 -6.18
C GLY A 396 -0.64 20.64 -6.99
N GLN A 397 -0.30 21.75 -6.34
CA GLN A 397 0.13 22.99 -7.00
C GLN A 397 1.44 22.78 -7.79
N ILE A 398 2.43 22.14 -7.16
CA ILE A 398 3.72 21.86 -7.79
C ILE A 398 3.57 20.90 -8.97
N GLN A 399 2.85 19.78 -8.80
CA GLN A 399 2.56 18.82 -9.87
C GLN A 399 1.84 19.50 -11.05
N THR A 400 0.86 20.36 -10.77
CA THR A 400 0.15 21.15 -11.79
C THR A 400 1.11 22.06 -12.54
N ASN A 401 1.95 22.83 -11.83
CA ASN A 401 2.93 23.68 -12.47
C ASN A 401 3.89 22.86 -13.35
N LEU A 402 4.50 21.80 -12.81
CA LEU A 402 5.42 20.91 -13.54
C LEU A 402 4.80 20.31 -14.80
N SER A 403 3.53 19.91 -14.76
CA SER A 403 2.82 19.35 -15.91
C SER A 403 2.70 20.33 -17.08
N SER A 404 2.71 21.64 -16.81
CA SER A 404 2.66 22.70 -17.82
C SER A 404 4.01 23.06 -18.42
N LYS A 405 5.12 22.55 -17.86
CA LYS A 405 6.49 22.91 -18.24
C LYS A 405 7.13 21.84 -19.14
N THR A 406 7.94 22.29 -20.08
CA THR A 406 8.67 21.42 -21.02
C THR A 406 10.17 21.34 -20.78
N CYS A 407 10.74 22.25 -19.96
CA CYS A 407 12.17 22.25 -19.68
C CYS A 407 12.69 21.08 -18.81
N PRO A 408 11.92 20.51 -17.84
CA PRO A 408 12.41 19.38 -17.08
C PRO A 408 12.57 18.15 -17.98
N THR A 409 13.65 17.40 -17.78
CA THR A 409 13.78 16.07 -18.41
C THR A 409 12.80 15.12 -17.74
N THR A 410 11.92 14.50 -18.53
CA THR A 410 10.93 13.54 -18.03
C THR A 410 11.39 12.12 -18.34
N THR A 411 11.50 11.28 -17.31
CA THR A 411 11.86 9.87 -17.44
C THR A 411 10.71 9.02 -16.93
N SER A 412 10.12 8.21 -17.80
CA SER A 412 9.09 7.26 -17.34
C SER A 412 9.73 6.16 -16.51
N ILE A 413 9.21 5.96 -15.31
CA ILE A 413 9.68 4.97 -14.35
C ILE A 413 8.65 3.87 -14.10
N SER A 414 7.49 3.92 -14.75
CA SER A 414 6.38 2.96 -14.57
C SER A 414 6.75 1.48 -14.71
N ALA A 415 7.84 1.15 -15.42
CA ALA A 415 8.37 -0.21 -15.53
C ALA A 415 9.24 -0.64 -14.33
N ASN A 416 9.80 0.31 -13.60
CA ASN A 416 10.74 0.11 -12.50
C ASN A 416 10.08 0.36 -11.13
N ASN A 417 9.22 1.36 -11.05
CA ASN A 417 8.44 1.70 -9.87
C ASN A 417 7.02 2.13 -10.26
N ALA A 418 6.02 1.43 -9.72
CA ALA A 418 4.63 1.69 -9.99
C ALA A 418 4.09 2.79 -9.07
N THR A 419 3.11 3.55 -9.56
CA THR A 419 2.38 4.49 -8.70
C THR A 419 1.40 3.71 -7.80
N PRO A 420 1.34 3.99 -6.49
CA PRO A 420 0.40 3.31 -5.60
C PRO A 420 -1.05 3.59 -6.01
N VAL A 421 -1.92 2.60 -5.87
CA VAL A 421 -3.37 2.75 -6.08
C VAL A 421 -4.02 3.01 -4.73
N VAL A 422 -4.75 4.12 -4.60
CA VAL A 422 -5.25 4.63 -3.31
C VAL A 422 -6.77 4.71 -3.31
N SER A 423 -7.37 4.35 -2.19
CA SER A 423 -8.80 4.53 -1.90
C SER A 423 -8.98 5.19 -0.54
N GLY A 424 -9.78 6.26 -0.50
CA GLY A 424 -10.13 6.97 0.74
C GLY A 424 -11.37 6.40 1.44
N GLY A 425 -12.12 5.51 0.78
CA GLY A 425 -13.42 5.05 1.25
C GLY A 425 -14.59 5.95 0.79
N SER A 426 -15.69 5.90 1.52
CA SER A 426 -16.92 6.65 1.22
C SER A 426 -16.93 8.04 1.88
N SER A 427 -17.85 8.91 1.46
CA SER A 427 -18.17 10.12 2.24
C SER A 427 -19.14 9.77 3.38
N TYR A 428 -19.04 10.47 4.51
CA TYR A 428 -19.80 10.15 5.72
C TYR A 428 -20.52 11.38 6.30
N THR A 429 -21.68 11.16 6.91
CA THR A 429 -22.31 12.14 7.80
C THR A 429 -22.18 11.67 9.23
N ILE A 430 -21.59 12.50 10.10
CA ILE A 430 -21.29 12.19 11.50
C ILE A 430 -22.00 13.17 12.45
N PRO A 431 -22.30 12.75 13.70
CA PRO A 431 -22.80 13.66 14.73
C PRO A 431 -21.77 14.73 15.15
N ILE A 432 -22.25 15.89 15.62
CA ILE A 432 -21.38 16.92 16.23
C ILE A 432 -20.66 16.39 17.46
N SER A 433 -19.50 17.00 17.77
CA SER A 433 -18.73 16.77 18.99
C SER A 433 -18.44 15.29 19.30
N THR A 434 -18.26 14.47 18.26
CA THR A 434 -18.08 13.02 18.39
C THR A 434 -16.79 12.59 17.69
N PRO A 435 -15.89 11.83 18.36
CA PRO A 435 -14.69 11.29 17.74
C PRO A 435 -14.99 10.44 16.49
N PHE A 436 -14.08 10.48 15.52
CA PHE A 436 -14.16 9.65 14.32
C PHE A 436 -12.79 9.18 13.86
N ALA A 437 -12.76 8.15 13.02
CA ALA A 437 -11.53 7.66 12.41
C ALA A 437 -11.72 7.47 10.90
N LEU A 438 -10.80 8.03 10.11
CA LEU A 438 -10.74 7.78 8.67
C LEU A 438 -9.79 6.64 8.40
N THR A 439 -10.22 5.66 7.61
CA THR A 439 -9.40 4.52 7.20
C THR A 439 -9.46 4.40 5.70
N GLY A 440 -8.30 4.49 5.05
CA GLY A 440 -8.17 4.25 3.62
C GLY A 440 -7.56 2.90 3.31
N SER A 441 -7.21 2.70 2.05
CA SER A 441 -6.40 1.56 1.63
C SER A 441 -5.52 1.96 0.46
N ALA A 442 -4.42 1.24 0.29
CA ALA A 442 -3.61 1.33 -0.90
C ALA A 442 -2.96 0.01 -1.26
N THR A 443 -2.68 -0.18 -2.54
CA THR A 443 -1.93 -1.32 -3.06
C THR A 443 -0.83 -0.83 -3.99
N ASP A 444 0.30 -1.50 -3.97
CA ASP A 444 1.42 -1.23 -4.86
C ASP A 444 1.83 -2.50 -5.62
N ALA A 445 2.24 -2.35 -6.88
CA ALA A 445 2.74 -3.46 -7.66
C ALA A 445 4.16 -3.88 -7.23
N ASN A 446 4.91 -2.96 -6.64
CA ASN A 446 6.24 -3.16 -6.08
C ASN A 446 6.13 -3.72 -4.65
N ALA A 447 6.02 -5.04 -4.53
CA ALA A 447 5.80 -5.72 -3.24
C ALA A 447 6.89 -5.50 -2.17
N SER A 448 8.06 -4.95 -2.54
CA SER A 448 9.10 -4.57 -1.58
C SER A 448 8.79 -3.30 -0.82
N ASP A 449 7.89 -2.45 -1.32
CA ASP A 449 7.76 -1.08 -0.89
C ASP A 449 6.89 -0.96 0.37
N VAL A 450 7.31 -0.04 1.24
CA VAL A 450 6.63 0.20 2.51
C VAL A 450 5.80 1.45 2.33
N LEU A 451 4.51 1.23 2.09
CA LEU A 451 3.55 2.31 1.91
C LEU A 451 3.38 3.10 3.20
N THR A 452 3.31 4.41 3.06
CA THR A 452 2.97 5.32 4.16
C THR A 452 1.77 6.19 3.81
N TYR A 453 0.94 6.46 4.81
CA TYR A 453 -0.37 7.09 4.69
C TYR A 453 -0.37 8.41 5.47
N CYS A 454 -0.87 9.47 4.84
CA CYS A 454 -1.04 10.78 5.45
C CYS A 454 -2.45 11.30 5.17
N TRP A 455 -3.24 11.51 6.23
CA TRP A 455 -4.57 12.13 6.15
C TRP A 455 -4.46 13.62 6.46
N GLU A 456 -4.89 14.48 5.55
CA GLU A 456 -4.67 15.93 5.58
C GLU A 456 -5.98 16.67 5.31
N GLN A 457 -6.27 17.73 6.06
CA GLN A 457 -7.46 18.55 5.79
C GLN A 457 -7.17 19.55 4.67
N THR A 458 -8.13 19.78 3.78
CA THR A 458 -7.97 20.68 2.62
C THR A 458 -8.97 21.85 2.62
N ASP A 459 -9.56 22.18 3.77
CA ASP A 459 -10.48 23.30 3.92
C ASP A 459 -9.72 24.63 4.07
N ASN A 460 -9.80 25.47 3.05
CA ASN A 460 -9.13 26.77 3.04
C ASN A 460 -9.71 27.76 4.07
N ALA A 461 -8.84 28.50 4.74
CA ALA A 461 -9.19 29.62 5.62
C ALA A 461 -9.67 30.84 4.80
N SER A 462 -10.73 31.50 5.28
CA SER A 462 -11.09 32.86 4.88
C SER A 462 -10.36 33.88 5.74
N SER A 463 -10.48 35.17 5.42
CA SER A 463 -9.87 36.25 6.21
C SER A 463 -10.38 36.28 7.65
N SER A 464 -11.57 35.73 7.92
CA SER A 464 -12.15 35.62 9.26
C SER A 464 -11.55 34.51 10.14
N GLN A 465 -10.76 33.58 9.58
CA GLN A 465 -10.07 32.52 10.32
C GLN A 465 -8.56 32.74 10.43
N THR A 466 -8.15 33.99 10.65
CA THR A 466 -6.75 34.37 10.85
C THR A 466 -6.48 34.77 12.31
N GLY A 467 -5.21 35.02 12.65
CA GLY A 467 -4.80 35.38 14.01
C GLY A 467 -5.24 34.34 15.03
N SER A 468 -5.86 34.76 16.14
CA SER A 468 -6.39 33.83 17.15
C SER A 468 -7.49 32.91 16.64
N SER A 469 -8.15 33.25 15.53
CA SER A 469 -9.17 32.39 14.90
C SER A 469 -8.57 31.34 13.95
N SER A 470 -7.25 31.34 13.75
CA SER A 470 -6.55 30.36 12.92
C SER A 470 -6.34 29.01 13.62
N VAL A 471 -6.24 29.00 14.95
CA VAL A 471 -6.03 27.77 15.74
C VAL A 471 -7.29 26.90 15.77
N ALA A 472 -7.15 25.63 16.11
CA ALA A 472 -8.29 24.71 16.14
C ALA A 472 -9.30 25.08 17.26
N SER A 473 -10.59 25.01 16.95
CA SER A 473 -11.67 25.29 17.90
C SER A 473 -12.93 24.49 17.54
N ALA A 474 -13.67 24.06 18.56
CA ALA A 474 -14.90 23.29 18.35
C ALA A 474 -15.99 24.10 17.64
N SER A 475 -16.08 25.41 17.90
CA SER A 475 -17.10 26.28 17.31
C SER A 475 -16.72 26.83 15.93
N LYS A 476 -15.56 26.45 15.38
CA LYS A 476 -15.09 26.95 14.09
C LYS A 476 -15.97 26.38 12.96
N ALA A 477 -16.66 27.25 12.23
CA ALA A 477 -17.63 26.85 11.20
C ALA A 477 -17.02 26.55 9.81
N SER A 478 -15.83 27.07 9.51
CA SER A 478 -15.10 26.81 8.26
C SER A 478 -13.59 27.04 8.42
N GLY A 479 -12.80 26.70 7.40
CA GLY A 479 -11.34 26.73 7.45
C GLY A 479 -10.72 25.56 8.22
N PRO A 480 -9.40 25.53 8.38
CA PRO A 480 -8.72 24.37 8.94
C PRO A 480 -8.92 24.25 10.45
N ASN A 481 -9.09 23.01 10.89
CA ASN A 481 -9.31 22.59 12.27
C ASN A 481 -8.49 21.35 12.67
N TRP A 482 -7.71 20.79 11.73
CA TRP A 482 -6.93 19.56 11.91
C TRP A 482 -5.52 19.77 11.36
N ILE A 483 -4.51 19.65 12.23
CA ILE A 483 -3.09 19.66 11.84
C ILE A 483 -2.74 18.49 10.91
N SER A 484 -1.69 18.61 10.10
CA SER A 484 -1.10 17.49 9.35
C SER A 484 0.01 16.83 10.16
N PHE A 485 0.08 15.50 10.16
CA PHE A 485 1.12 14.74 10.85
C PHE A 485 2.06 14.07 9.84
N ALA A 486 3.23 13.64 10.29
CA ALA A 486 4.13 12.83 9.48
C ALA A 486 3.42 11.53 9.00
N PRO A 487 3.72 11.04 7.78
CA PRO A 487 3.11 9.82 7.26
C PRO A 487 3.40 8.60 8.15
N THR A 488 2.44 7.69 8.26
CA THR A 488 2.55 6.47 9.10
C THR A 488 2.33 5.21 8.27
N THR A 489 2.68 4.02 8.79
CA THR A 489 2.34 2.75 8.13
C THR A 489 0.88 2.36 8.29
N THR A 490 0.16 3.03 9.19
CA THR A 490 -1.25 2.78 9.48
C THR A 490 -2.14 3.58 8.52
N PRO A 491 -3.12 2.94 7.85
CA PRO A 491 -4.05 3.65 6.96
C PRO A 491 -5.15 4.42 7.72
N THR A 492 -5.20 4.30 9.04
CA THR A 492 -6.22 4.87 9.93
C THR A 492 -5.69 6.09 10.69
N ARG A 493 -6.38 7.24 10.57
CA ARG A 493 -6.15 8.40 11.45
C ARG A 493 -7.35 8.63 12.36
N TYR A 494 -7.08 8.83 13.64
CA TYR A 494 -8.08 9.23 14.65
C TYR A 494 -8.20 10.76 14.73
N PHE A 495 -9.42 11.25 14.92
CA PHE A 495 -9.75 12.66 15.01
C PHE A 495 -10.55 12.91 16.30
N PRO A 496 -9.97 13.62 17.30
CA PRO A 496 -8.57 14.04 17.41
C PRO A 496 -7.63 12.85 17.67
N LYS A 497 -6.33 13.10 17.85
CA LYS A 497 -5.36 12.06 18.23
C LYS A 497 -5.88 11.20 19.40
N LEU A 498 -5.59 9.89 19.37
CA LEU A 498 -6.13 8.92 20.33
C LEU A 498 -5.91 9.31 21.79
N ALA A 499 -4.76 9.89 22.14
CA ALA A 499 -4.48 10.37 23.49
C ALA A 499 -5.48 11.44 23.98
N THR A 500 -5.94 12.32 23.08
CA THR A 500 -6.97 13.33 23.38
C THR A 500 -8.33 12.66 23.64
N ILE A 501 -8.68 11.66 22.82
CA ILE A 501 -9.92 10.88 22.99
C ILE A 501 -9.92 10.12 24.31
N LEU A 502 -8.83 9.43 24.65
CA LEU A 502 -8.71 8.65 25.90
C LEU A 502 -8.75 9.52 27.15
N ALA A 503 -8.39 10.80 27.03
CA ALA A 503 -8.53 11.80 28.09
C ALA A 503 -9.96 12.37 28.20
N GLY A 504 -10.88 11.99 27.31
CA GLY A 504 -12.23 12.53 27.23
C GLY A 504 -12.29 13.98 26.74
N SER A 505 -11.25 14.44 26.05
CA SER A 505 -11.12 15.83 25.57
C SER A 505 -11.61 15.97 24.12
N LEU A 506 -12.17 17.14 23.79
CA LEU A 506 -12.63 17.46 22.43
C LEU A 506 -11.58 18.20 21.59
N VAL A 507 -10.52 18.69 22.24
CA VAL A 507 -9.51 19.58 21.66
C VAL A 507 -8.13 19.05 22.01
N SER A 508 -7.27 18.92 21.00
CA SER A 508 -5.84 18.68 21.19
C SER A 508 -5.15 20.03 21.42
N GLY A 509 -4.48 20.16 22.56
CA GLY A 509 -3.59 21.29 22.84
C GLY A 509 -2.35 21.30 21.93
N PRO A 510 -1.47 22.30 22.10
CA PRO A 510 -0.27 22.46 21.27
C PRO A 510 0.66 21.25 21.32
N LEU A 511 1.47 21.07 20.27
CA LEU A 511 2.57 20.12 20.31
C LEU A 511 3.67 20.63 21.24
N THR A 512 4.56 19.73 21.66
CA THR A 512 5.74 20.11 22.45
C THR A 512 6.53 21.19 21.73
N GLY A 513 6.75 22.33 22.40
CA GLY A 513 7.45 23.49 21.84
C GLY A 513 6.56 24.49 21.08
N GLY A 514 5.27 24.20 20.89
CA GLY A 514 4.29 25.15 20.34
C GLY A 514 3.71 26.10 21.39
N ASP A 515 3.02 27.14 20.91
CA ASP A 515 2.40 28.17 21.76
C ASP A 515 1.22 27.63 22.57
N ALA A 516 1.11 28.04 23.83
CA ALA A 516 0.09 27.54 24.76
C ALA A 516 -1.36 27.67 24.25
N SER A 517 -1.65 28.70 23.44
CA SER A 517 -2.97 28.95 22.85
C SER A 517 -3.20 28.27 21.49
N ALA A 518 -2.20 27.60 20.93
CA ALA A 518 -2.22 27.07 19.57
C ALA A 518 -2.75 25.63 19.54
N ASN A 519 -4.05 25.48 19.74
CA ASN A 519 -4.73 24.19 19.61
C ASN A 519 -4.53 23.61 18.20
N THR A 520 -4.20 22.31 18.14
CA THR A 520 -3.83 21.64 16.88
C THR A 520 -5.00 20.93 16.21
N GLU A 521 -5.96 20.46 17.00
CA GLU A 521 -7.12 19.69 16.52
C GLU A 521 -8.34 19.96 17.39
N ALA A 522 -9.55 20.00 16.81
CA ALA A 522 -10.77 20.12 17.58
C ALA A 522 -11.98 19.45 16.89
N LEU A 523 -12.78 18.72 17.66
CA LEU A 523 -14.07 18.20 17.20
C LEU A 523 -15.06 19.33 16.95
N SER A 524 -15.71 19.32 15.79
CA SER A 524 -16.68 20.34 15.41
C SER A 524 -17.96 20.22 16.25
N SER A 525 -18.28 21.27 17.01
CA SER A 525 -19.54 21.42 17.74
C SER A 525 -20.61 22.17 16.93
N VAL A 526 -20.33 22.44 15.66
CA VAL A 526 -21.20 23.15 14.72
C VAL A 526 -21.32 22.33 13.44
N SER A 527 -22.42 22.52 12.71
CA SER A 527 -22.63 21.88 11.41
C SER A 527 -21.64 22.43 10.39
N ARG A 528 -20.93 21.54 9.71
CA ARG A 528 -19.96 21.91 8.65
C ARG A 528 -19.56 20.69 7.83
N THR A 529 -19.07 20.96 6.63
CA THR A 529 -18.39 19.96 5.81
C THR A 529 -16.89 20.07 6.02
N LEU A 530 -16.23 18.92 6.16
CA LEU A 530 -14.79 18.77 6.24
C LEU A 530 -14.31 18.04 4.98
N HIS A 531 -13.25 18.54 4.36
CA HIS A 531 -12.61 17.91 3.22
C HIS A 531 -11.26 17.35 3.66
N PHE A 532 -11.07 16.06 3.46
CA PHE A 532 -9.82 15.37 3.76
C PHE A 532 -9.26 14.74 2.50
N ARG A 533 -7.93 14.73 2.41
CA ARG A 533 -7.18 13.98 1.42
C ARG A 533 -6.34 12.92 2.12
N LEU A 534 -6.37 11.70 1.61
CA LEU A 534 -5.40 10.65 1.92
C LEU A 534 -4.30 10.68 0.87
N THR A 535 -3.09 11.07 1.24
CA THR A 535 -1.88 10.97 0.41
C THR A 535 -1.11 9.70 0.79
N VAL A 536 -0.79 8.86 -0.19
CA VAL A 536 0.02 7.64 0.01
C VAL A 536 1.32 7.74 -0.77
N ARG A 537 2.43 7.35 -0.13
CA ARG A 537 3.79 7.31 -0.69
C ARG A 537 4.30 5.88 -0.69
N ASP A 538 4.94 5.46 -1.77
CA ASP A 538 5.59 4.14 -1.86
C ASP A 538 6.98 4.08 -1.20
N ASN A 539 7.62 5.25 -1.00
CA ASN A 539 8.95 5.39 -0.42
C ASN A 539 10.06 4.67 -1.20
N ALA A 540 9.91 4.51 -2.52
CA ALA A 540 10.98 3.95 -3.35
C ALA A 540 12.23 4.87 -3.34
N PRO A 541 13.45 4.33 -3.06
CA PRO A 541 14.66 5.13 -3.07
C PRO A 541 14.97 5.64 -4.48
N TYR A 542 15.53 6.85 -4.58
CA TYR A 542 15.94 7.40 -5.87
C TYR A 542 17.20 6.70 -6.38
N SER A 543 17.18 6.25 -7.63
CA SER A 543 18.35 5.76 -8.35
C SER A 543 18.61 6.64 -9.58
N SER A 544 19.81 7.24 -9.62
CA SER A 544 20.27 8.03 -10.77
C SER A 544 20.76 7.16 -11.93
N THR A 545 21.02 5.88 -11.67
CA THR A 545 21.45 4.89 -12.67
C THR A 545 20.35 3.88 -12.96
N SER A 546 20.30 3.39 -14.20
CA SER A 546 19.31 2.37 -14.62
C SER A 546 19.38 1.11 -13.73
N PRO A 547 18.26 0.53 -13.27
CA PRO A 547 16.90 1.04 -13.48
C PRO A 547 16.64 2.28 -12.63
N VAL A 548 16.30 3.38 -13.30
CA VAL A 548 15.95 4.64 -12.66
C VAL A 548 14.65 4.41 -11.90
N SER A 549 14.65 4.80 -10.63
CA SER A 549 13.51 4.71 -9.73
C SER A 549 13.48 5.97 -8.87
N VAL A 550 12.29 6.33 -8.41
CA VAL A 550 12.04 7.42 -7.46
C VAL A 550 10.69 7.15 -6.81
N GLY A 551 10.48 7.67 -5.60
CA GLY A 551 9.20 7.57 -4.92
C GLY A 551 8.02 8.11 -5.74
N GLN A 552 6.87 7.45 -5.63
CA GLN A 552 5.61 7.88 -6.22
C GLN A 552 4.57 8.16 -5.17
N THR A 553 3.74 9.15 -5.46
CA THR A 553 2.59 9.52 -4.63
C THR A 553 1.29 9.45 -5.41
N ASN A 554 0.23 9.05 -4.72
CA ASN A 554 -1.14 9.13 -5.21
C ASN A 554 -2.08 9.41 -4.04
N TYR A 555 -3.32 9.79 -4.32
CA TYR A 555 -4.24 10.23 -3.30
C TYR A 555 -5.70 9.84 -3.55
N ALA A 556 -6.51 9.97 -2.50
CA ALA A 556 -7.97 9.91 -2.59
C ALA A 556 -8.60 10.96 -1.66
N ASP A 557 -9.65 11.61 -2.13
CA ASP A 557 -10.38 12.64 -1.38
C ASP A 557 -11.62 12.04 -0.69
N VAL A 558 -11.91 12.52 0.52
CA VAL A 558 -13.05 12.11 1.34
C VAL A 558 -13.73 13.33 1.95
N THR A 559 -15.06 13.32 1.92
CA THR A 559 -15.88 14.34 2.55
C THR A 559 -16.54 13.81 3.82
N VAL A 560 -16.43 14.57 4.90
CA VAL A 560 -17.11 14.30 6.17
C VAL A 560 -18.05 15.46 6.50
N THR A 561 -19.35 15.20 6.51
CA THR A 561 -20.37 16.18 6.91
C THR A 561 -20.68 16.02 8.39
N VAL A 562 -20.43 17.05 9.18
CA VAL A 562 -20.80 17.10 10.60
C VAL A 562 -22.22 17.66 10.69
N SER A 563 -23.16 16.88 11.24
CA SER A 563 -24.56 17.29 11.42
C SER A 563 -24.85 17.72 12.84
N ASN A 564 -25.42 18.91 13.02
CA ASN A 564 -25.91 19.39 14.31
C ASN A 564 -27.30 18.85 14.70
N THR A 565 -27.93 18.02 13.86
CA THR A 565 -29.21 17.36 14.17
C THR A 565 -29.03 16.08 15.01
N SER A 566 -27.78 15.71 15.32
CA SER A 566 -27.41 14.51 16.07
C SER A 566 -26.09 14.76 16.82
N GLY A 567 -25.92 14.11 17.97
CA GLY A 567 -24.72 14.21 18.78
C GLY A 567 -24.88 15.04 20.07
N PRO A 568 -23.90 14.96 20.99
CA PRO A 568 -22.73 14.08 20.92
C PRO A 568 -23.11 12.62 21.17
N PHE A 569 -22.59 11.71 20.34
CA PHE A 569 -22.62 10.28 20.62
C PHE A 569 -21.53 9.97 21.64
N ALA A 570 -21.91 9.37 22.77
CA ALA A 570 -20.98 9.19 23.88
C ALA A 570 -21.29 7.93 24.68
N VAL A 571 -20.27 7.14 25.02
CA VAL A 571 -20.36 6.11 26.06
C VAL A 571 -20.77 6.81 27.36
N THR A 572 -21.72 6.23 28.10
CA THR A 572 -22.19 6.75 29.39
C THR A 572 -21.83 5.83 30.55
N ALA A 573 -21.78 4.52 30.34
CA ALA A 573 -21.25 3.56 31.31
C ALA A 573 -20.52 2.39 30.62
N PRO A 574 -19.32 2.00 31.10
CA PRO A 574 -18.61 2.54 32.25
C PRO A 574 -17.92 3.87 31.89
N ASN A 575 -17.91 4.82 32.82
CA ASN A 575 -17.16 6.09 32.69
C ASN A 575 -16.51 6.55 34.00
N THR A 576 -16.61 5.73 35.03
CA THR A 576 -15.99 5.93 36.33
C THR A 576 -15.11 4.72 36.64
N ALA A 577 -14.24 4.83 37.65
CA ALA A 577 -13.36 3.74 38.08
C ALA A 577 -14.14 2.64 38.82
N VAL A 578 -15.01 1.93 38.10
CA VAL A 578 -15.75 0.77 38.61
C VAL A 578 -14.87 -0.47 38.63
N SER A 579 -15.28 -1.47 39.42
CA SER A 579 -14.63 -2.78 39.46
C SER A 579 -15.63 -3.85 39.08
N TRP A 580 -15.32 -4.61 38.04
CA TRP A 580 -16.15 -5.70 37.54
C TRP A 580 -15.40 -7.02 37.68
N ALA A 581 -16.10 -8.07 38.09
CA ALA A 581 -15.53 -9.41 38.09
C ALA A 581 -15.46 -9.96 36.67
N GLY A 582 -14.38 -10.65 36.32
CA GLY A 582 -14.32 -11.45 35.10
C GLY A 582 -15.48 -12.45 35.02
N ASN A 583 -15.92 -12.79 33.81
CA ASN A 583 -17.08 -13.62 33.52
C ASN A 583 -18.43 -13.08 34.04
N SER A 584 -18.48 -11.86 34.58
CA SER A 584 -19.75 -11.23 34.97
C SER A 584 -20.44 -10.59 33.76
N SER A 585 -21.77 -10.60 33.77
CA SER A 585 -22.57 -9.80 32.83
C SER A 585 -22.62 -8.36 33.32
N GLN A 586 -22.33 -7.41 32.42
CA GLN A 586 -22.33 -5.99 32.68
C GLN A 586 -23.11 -5.27 31.58
N THR A 587 -23.83 -4.22 31.95
CA THR A 587 -24.55 -3.39 30.99
C THR A 587 -23.66 -2.24 30.55
N ILE A 588 -23.43 -2.15 29.24
CA ILE A 588 -22.78 -1.02 28.60
C ILE A 588 -23.88 -0.07 28.13
N THR A 589 -23.75 1.22 28.43
CA THR A 589 -24.72 2.23 27.99
C THR A 589 -24.03 3.37 27.24
N TRP A 590 -24.74 3.96 26.29
CA TRP A 590 -24.29 5.12 25.52
C TRP A 590 -25.45 6.04 25.17
N ASN A 591 -25.15 7.30 24.90
CA ASN A 591 -26.11 8.26 24.36
C ASN A 591 -26.22 8.09 22.84
N VAL A 592 -27.35 7.57 22.37
CA VAL A 592 -27.65 7.41 20.93
C VAL A 592 -27.65 8.75 20.20
N ALA A 593 -28.07 9.84 20.87
CA ALA A 593 -28.02 11.21 20.37
C ALA A 593 -28.56 11.41 18.93
N SER A 594 -29.72 10.81 18.63
CA SER A 594 -30.38 10.86 17.30
C SER A 594 -29.58 10.29 16.14
N THR A 595 -28.50 9.54 16.39
CA THR A 595 -27.64 8.98 15.33
C THR A 595 -28.30 7.87 14.50
N THR A 596 -29.38 7.26 14.99
CA THR A 596 -30.20 6.28 14.23
C THR A 596 -31.05 6.94 13.15
N ALA A 597 -31.36 8.23 13.28
CA ALA A 597 -32.16 8.98 12.32
C ALA A 597 -31.31 9.56 11.18
N SER A 598 -31.95 9.84 10.06
CA SER A 598 -31.35 10.63 8.96
C SER A 598 -30.91 12.01 9.50
N PRO A 599 -29.73 12.53 9.11
CA PRO A 599 -28.86 12.05 8.02
C PRO A 599 -27.73 11.08 8.44
N VAL A 600 -27.57 10.76 9.73
CA VAL A 600 -26.48 9.88 10.21
C VAL A 600 -26.81 8.39 10.02
N SER A 601 -28.08 8.01 10.18
CA SER A 601 -28.66 6.71 9.79
C SER A 601 -27.91 5.47 10.29
N THR A 602 -27.35 5.50 11.50
CA THR A 602 -26.58 4.38 12.08
C THR A 602 -27.49 3.46 12.88
N ALA A 603 -27.91 2.35 12.28
CA ALA A 603 -28.83 1.39 12.89
C ALA A 603 -28.18 0.53 14.00
N ASN A 604 -26.89 0.23 13.86
CA ASN A 604 -26.19 -0.70 14.74
C ASN A 604 -24.83 -0.14 15.20
N VAL A 605 -24.38 -0.60 16.36
CA VAL A 605 -23.06 -0.32 16.92
C VAL A 605 -22.33 -1.62 17.24
N LYS A 606 -21.00 -1.53 17.30
CA LYS A 606 -20.08 -2.55 17.76
C LYS A 606 -19.51 -2.14 19.12
N ILE A 607 -19.37 -3.11 20.01
CA ILE A 607 -18.81 -2.90 21.36
C ILE A 607 -17.51 -3.68 21.48
N SER A 608 -16.44 -2.99 21.88
CA SER A 608 -15.11 -3.57 22.05
C SER A 608 -14.52 -3.21 23.41
N LEU A 609 -13.68 -4.10 23.94
CA LEU A 609 -12.98 -3.97 25.21
C LEU A 609 -11.48 -3.82 24.97
N SER A 610 -10.87 -2.83 25.60
CA SER A 610 -9.43 -2.74 25.78
C SER A 610 -9.06 -3.20 27.20
N THR A 611 -7.89 -3.83 27.33
CA THR A 611 -7.29 -4.18 28.63
C THR A 611 -5.97 -3.44 28.91
N ASP A 612 -5.55 -2.59 27.97
CA ASP A 612 -4.25 -1.93 27.90
C ASP A 612 -4.38 -0.39 27.87
N GLY A 613 -5.46 0.15 28.45
CA GLY A 613 -5.66 1.59 28.58
C GLY A 613 -6.22 2.27 27.34
N GLY A 614 -6.69 1.50 26.36
CA GLY A 614 -7.29 1.98 25.11
C GLY A 614 -6.34 1.95 23.92
N THR A 615 -5.20 1.25 23.99
CA THR A 615 -4.28 1.12 22.86
C THR A 615 -4.72 0.04 21.87
N THR A 616 -5.27 -1.08 22.35
CA THR A 616 -5.85 -2.13 21.51
C THR A 616 -7.25 -2.51 21.99
N PHE A 617 -8.12 -2.93 21.06
CA PHE A 617 -9.52 -3.26 21.36
C PHE A 617 -9.90 -4.62 20.78
N SER A 618 -10.44 -5.49 21.63
CA SER A 618 -11.02 -6.79 21.26
C SER A 618 -12.54 -6.70 21.22
N THR A 619 -13.16 -7.22 20.17
CA THR A 619 -14.63 -7.19 20.00
C THR A 619 -15.32 -8.02 21.08
N LEU A 620 -16.28 -7.42 21.78
CA LEU A 620 -17.24 -8.14 22.64
C LEU A 620 -18.52 -8.47 21.87
N VAL A 621 -19.07 -7.48 21.16
CA VAL A 621 -20.29 -7.60 20.35
C VAL A 621 -20.04 -6.95 19.00
N ALA A 622 -20.08 -7.74 17.93
CA ALA A 622 -19.76 -7.26 16.58
C ALA A 622 -20.84 -6.37 15.96
N SER A 623 -22.10 -6.53 16.39
CA SER A 623 -23.24 -5.72 15.96
C SER A 623 -24.40 -5.89 16.94
N THR A 624 -24.91 -4.78 17.46
CA THR A 624 -26.14 -4.69 18.26
C THR A 624 -26.92 -3.43 17.87
N PRO A 625 -28.26 -3.36 18.02
CA PRO A 625 -29.00 -2.13 17.76
C PRO A 625 -28.41 -0.91 18.48
N ASN A 626 -28.44 0.23 17.81
CA ASN A 626 -28.03 1.51 18.38
C ASN A 626 -29.16 2.13 19.21
N ASP A 627 -29.55 1.46 20.30
CA ASP A 627 -30.68 1.84 21.16
C ASP A 627 -30.27 2.37 22.55
N GLY A 628 -28.96 2.38 22.84
CA GLY A 628 -28.36 3.02 24.01
C GLY A 628 -27.93 2.06 25.11
N SER A 629 -28.16 0.76 24.97
CA SER A 629 -27.77 -0.23 25.98
C SER A 629 -27.54 -1.62 25.41
N GLU A 630 -26.50 -2.31 25.87
CA GLU A 630 -26.26 -3.73 25.57
C GLU A 630 -25.70 -4.45 26.80
N VAL A 631 -26.16 -5.68 27.05
CA VAL A 631 -25.60 -6.52 28.12
C VAL A 631 -24.49 -7.39 27.53
N VAL A 632 -23.28 -7.23 28.03
CA VAL A 632 -22.10 -7.99 27.59
C VAL A 632 -21.55 -8.85 28.71
N THR A 633 -20.90 -9.96 28.37
CA THR A 633 -20.11 -10.73 29.35
C THR A 633 -18.67 -10.24 29.30
N ILE A 634 -18.16 -9.78 30.44
CA ILE A 634 -16.78 -9.29 30.54
C ILE A 634 -15.82 -10.50 30.57
N PRO A 635 -14.83 -10.59 29.66
CA PRO A 635 -13.84 -11.65 29.69
C PRO A 635 -13.07 -11.67 31.02
N ASN A 636 -12.74 -12.87 31.51
CA ASN A 636 -11.91 -13.03 32.70
C ASN A 636 -10.43 -12.75 32.41
N THR A 637 -10.12 -11.48 32.16
CA THR A 637 -8.77 -10.96 31.91
C THR A 637 -8.50 -9.83 32.89
N PRO A 638 -7.97 -10.12 34.09
CA PRO A 638 -7.76 -9.10 35.11
C PRO A 638 -6.86 -7.97 34.64
N THR A 639 -7.29 -6.73 34.85
CA THR A 639 -6.55 -5.51 34.50
C THR A 639 -7.10 -4.31 35.28
N THR A 640 -6.30 -3.28 35.51
CA THR A 640 -6.74 -2.01 36.10
C THR A 640 -6.93 -0.91 35.06
N THR A 641 -6.69 -1.21 33.79
CA THR A 641 -6.67 -0.23 32.68
C THR A 641 -7.70 -0.57 31.60
N ALA A 642 -8.84 -1.13 31.98
CA ALA A 642 -9.86 -1.50 30.99
C ALA A 642 -10.60 -0.28 30.45
N ARG A 643 -10.96 -0.32 29.15
CA ARG A 643 -11.79 0.69 28.46
C ARG A 643 -12.83 0.04 27.56
N ILE A 644 -13.98 0.67 27.43
CA ILE A 644 -15.02 0.27 26.47
C ILE A 644 -15.03 1.27 25.32
N LYS A 645 -15.04 0.74 24.09
CA LYS A 645 -15.31 1.50 22.86
C LYS A 645 -16.66 1.07 22.30
N VAL A 646 -17.51 2.05 21.99
CA VAL A 646 -18.74 1.85 21.22
C VAL A 646 -18.56 2.57 19.88
N GLU A 647 -18.61 1.82 18.79
CA GLU A 647 -18.34 2.34 17.44
C GLU A 647 -19.49 2.04 16.48
N ALA A 648 -19.77 2.99 15.58
CA ALA A 648 -20.81 2.83 14.58
C ALA A 648 -20.51 1.66 13.63
N VAL A 649 -21.52 0.88 13.25
CA VAL A 649 -21.42 -0.09 12.15
C VAL A 649 -21.87 0.58 10.86
N GLY A 650 -20.98 0.68 9.87
CA GLY A 650 -21.24 1.32 8.57
C GLY A 650 -21.04 2.84 8.55
N ASN A 651 -20.54 3.43 9.64
CA ASN A 651 -20.14 4.85 9.72
C ASN A 651 -18.78 4.94 10.46
N ILE A 652 -18.18 6.14 10.54
CA ILE A 652 -16.80 6.35 11.01
C ILE A 652 -16.68 6.90 12.44
N PHE A 653 -17.80 7.25 13.07
CA PHE A 653 -17.80 7.83 14.41
C PHE A 653 -17.82 6.75 15.50
N PHE A 654 -17.28 7.09 16.66
CA PHE A 654 -17.24 6.23 17.84
C PHE A 654 -17.05 7.06 19.10
N ASP A 655 -17.15 6.41 20.26
CA ASP A 655 -16.67 6.99 21.52
C ASP A 655 -15.99 5.93 22.41
N ILE A 656 -15.13 6.37 23.33
CA ILE A 656 -14.40 5.52 24.27
C ILE A 656 -14.66 6.02 25.69
N SER A 657 -14.87 5.09 26.64
CA SER A 657 -15.02 5.42 28.06
C SER A 657 -13.87 6.29 28.59
N ASN A 658 -14.20 7.38 29.28
CA ASN A 658 -13.26 8.41 29.74
C ASN A 658 -12.41 8.00 30.94
N THR A 659 -12.82 6.99 31.71
CA THR A 659 -12.05 6.49 32.87
C THR A 659 -11.68 5.02 32.76
N ASN A 660 -10.46 4.66 33.18
CA ASN A 660 -10.02 3.27 33.31
C ASN A 660 -10.90 2.60 34.37
N PHE A 661 -11.48 1.45 34.06
CA PHE A 661 -12.11 0.60 35.06
C PHE A 661 -11.28 -0.66 35.31
N THR A 662 -11.57 -1.34 36.43
CA THR A 662 -10.85 -2.54 36.84
C THR A 662 -11.66 -3.78 36.50
N ILE A 663 -11.03 -4.75 35.85
CA ILE A 663 -11.50 -6.12 35.76
C ILE A 663 -10.74 -6.92 36.83
N THR A 664 -11.47 -7.45 37.81
CA THR A 664 -10.93 -8.38 38.80
C THR A 664 -11.07 -9.81 38.31
N ALA A 665 -10.33 -10.74 38.91
CA ALA A 665 -10.54 -12.16 38.63
C ALA A 665 -12.00 -12.54 38.95
N GLY A 666 -12.67 -13.17 37.99
CA GLY A 666 -14.00 -13.71 38.17
C GLY A 666 -14.05 -14.80 39.24
N THR A 667 -15.12 -14.85 40.02
CA THR A 667 -15.44 -16.01 40.86
C THR A 667 -16.24 -17.02 40.04
N GLY A 668 -15.66 -18.20 39.82
CA GLY A 668 -16.28 -19.29 39.06
C GLY A 668 -15.42 -19.74 37.89
N CYS A 669 -15.07 -21.01 37.87
CA CYS A 669 -14.32 -21.61 36.79
C CYS A 669 -15.30 -21.99 35.67
N ALA A 670 -15.19 -21.35 34.49
CA ALA A 670 -16.11 -21.63 33.39
C ALA A 670 -15.90 -23.04 32.83
N ALA A 671 -17.00 -23.72 32.51
CA ALA A 671 -16.94 -25.04 31.87
C ALA A 671 -16.39 -24.91 30.44
N PRO A 672 -15.55 -25.85 29.97
CA PRO A 672 -15.03 -25.83 28.60
C PRO A 672 -16.16 -25.85 27.56
N THR A 673 -15.99 -25.09 26.48
CA THR A 673 -16.91 -25.05 25.32
C THR A 673 -16.18 -25.53 24.06
N GLY A 674 -16.90 -25.68 22.95
CA GLY A 674 -16.29 -26.05 21.66
C GLY A 674 -15.67 -27.46 21.64
N LEU A 675 -16.30 -28.42 22.33
CA LEU A 675 -15.83 -29.80 22.36
C LEU A 675 -15.81 -30.40 20.95
N THR A 676 -14.68 -30.98 20.56
CA THR A 676 -14.46 -31.59 19.25
C THR A 676 -13.76 -32.95 19.38
N SER A 677 -14.01 -33.82 18.41
CA SER A 677 -13.33 -35.11 18.30
C SER A 677 -12.72 -35.22 16.89
N SER A 678 -11.45 -35.55 16.79
CA SER A 678 -10.70 -35.64 15.54
C SER A 678 -9.76 -36.85 15.56
N SER A 679 -9.15 -37.16 14.41
CA SER A 679 -8.19 -38.27 14.27
C SER A 679 -8.71 -39.60 14.84
N VAL A 680 -10.02 -39.87 14.69
CA VAL A 680 -10.65 -41.09 15.19
C VAL A 680 -10.21 -42.28 14.31
N THR A 681 -9.66 -43.31 14.94
CA THR A 681 -9.23 -44.55 14.30
C THR A 681 -10.02 -45.74 14.85
N THR A 682 -9.61 -46.97 14.52
CA THR A 682 -10.18 -48.19 15.12
C THR A 682 -9.84 -48.34 16.60
N THR A 683 -8.79 -47.67 17.11
CA THR A 683 -8.30 -47.86 18.49
C THR A 683 -7.91 -46.58 19.23
N SER A 684 -8.12 -45.41 18.62
CA SER A 684 -7.77 -44.11 19.21
C SER A 684 -8.64 -42.97 18.69
N ALA A 685 -8.61 -41.83 19.38
CA ALA A 685 -9.21 -40.56 18.97
C ALA A 685 -8.54 -39.40 19.69
N THR A 686 -8.54 -38.20 19.13
CA THR A 686 -8.13 -36.97 19.82
C THR A 686 -9.36 -36.14 20.17
N VAL A 687 -9.52 -35.79 21.43
CA VAL A 687 -10.60 -34.91 21.90
C VAL A 687 -10.03 -33.52 22.21
N GLY A 688 -10.74 -32.46 21.83
CA GLY A 688 -10.30 -31.07 21.96
C GLY A 688 -11.41 -30.13 22.42
N TRP A 689 -11.04 -28.94 22.89
CA TRP A 689 -11.96 -27.90 23.38
C TRP A 689 -11.35 -26.50 23.23
N THR A 690 -12.17 -25.46 23.43
CA THR A 690 -11.71 -24.07 23.44
C THR A 690 -11.04 -23.74 24.77
N ALA A 691 -9.91 -23.01 24.74
CA ALA A 691 -9.23 -22.54 25.94
C ALA A 691 -10.16 -21.65 26.79
N VAL A 692 -10.24 -21.95 28.08
CA VAL A 692 -10.97 -21.17 29.08
C VAL A 692 -10.01 -20.18 29.76
N SER A 693 -10.37 -18.90 29.76
CA SER A 693 -9.56 -17.84 30.39
C SER A 693 -9.50 -18.03 31.92
N GLY A 694 -8.30 -18.02 32.48
CA GLY A 694 -8.05 -18.28 33.90
C GLY A 694 -7.97 -19.76 34.28
N ALA A 695 -7.97 -20.68 33.31
CA ALA A 695 -7.72 -22.09 33.54
C ALA A 695 -6.27 -22.36 33.97
N ALA A 696 -6.08 -22.97 35.13
CA ALA A 696 -4.78 -23.51 35.54
C ALA A 696 -4.49 -24.86 34.86
N SER A 697 -5.53 -25.68 34.68
CA SER A 697 -5.45 -26.96 33.95
C SER A 697 -6.84 -27.48 33.59
N TYR A 698 -6.92 -28.56 32.80
CA TYR A 698 -8.14 -29.30 32.51
C TYR A 698 -8.04 -30.74 33.00
N LYS A 699 -9.20 -31.29 33.41
CA LYS A 699 -9.37 -32.73 33.66
C LYS A 699 -10.26 -33.33 32.59
N VAL A 700 -9.78 -34.41 31.97
CA VAL A 700 -10.46 -35.14 30.89
C VAL A 700 -10.72 -36.57 31.33
N ASP A 701 -11.99 -36.98 31.30
CA ASP A 701 -12.38 -38.37 31.52
C ASP A 701 -13.13 -38.90 30.29
N TYR A 702 -13.06 -40.21 30.06
CA TYR A 702 -13.80 -40.90 29.00
C TYR A 702 -14.29 -42.26 29.46
N LYS A 703 -15.34 -42.79 28.83
CA LYS A 703 -15.84 -44.15 29.06
C LYS A 703 -16.52 -44.67 27.80
N ALA A 704 -16.50 -45.99 27.57
CA ALA A 704 -17.44 -46.56 26.62
C ALA A 704 -18.87 -46.22 27.08
N THR A 705 -19.77 -45.86 26.16
CA THR A 705 -21.14 -45.47 26.53
C THR A 705 -21.89 -46.59 27.25
N SER A 706 -21.58 -47.85 26.92
CA SER A 706 -22.07 -49.05 27.61
C SER A 706 -21.49 -49.26 29.02
N SER A 707 -20.42 -48.56 29.38
CA SER A 707 -19.80 -48.61 30.72
C SER A 707 -20.39 -47.52 31.63
N SER A 708 -20.49 -47.83 32.92
CA SER A 708 -20.81 -46.88 33.99
C SER A 708 -19.56 -46.20 34.59
N THR A 709 -18.36 -46.69 34.25
CA THR A 709 -17.10 -46.28 34.89
C THR A 709 -16.31 -45.33 33.98
N TRP A 710 -15.98 -44.15 34.50
CA TRP A 710 -15.13 -43.16 33.84
C TRP A 710 -13.64 -43.48 34.04
N ILE A 711 -12.88 -43.43 32.95
CA ILE A 711 -11.41 -43.55 32.91
C ILE A 711 -10.84 -42.14 32.77
N SER A 712 -9.84 -41.79 33.58
CA SER A 712 -9.19 -40.49 33.48
C SER A 712 -8.12 -40.51 32.38
N ALA A 713 -8.30 -39.71 31.33
CA ALA A 713 -7.31 -39.55 30.27
C ALA A 713 -6.25 -38.51 30.62
N ALA A 714 -6.63 -37.47 31.38
CA ALA A 714 -5.72 -36.47 31.91
C ALA A 714 -6.29 -35.90 33.22
N THR A 715 -5.49 -35.87 34.28
CA THR A 715 -5.89 -35.34 35.59
C THR A 715 -5.67 -33.84 35.72
N ALA A 716 -4.64 -33.30 35.06
CA ALA A 716 -4.33 -31.88 34.94
C ALA A 716 -3.47 -31.65 33.68
N THR A 717 -4.08 -31.17 32.59
CA THR A 717 -3.36 -30.78 31.36
C THR A 717 -3.51 -29.29 31.08
N THR A 718 -2.45 -28.64 30.60
CA THR A 718 -2.51 -27.24 30.11
C THR A 718 -2.82 -27.16 28.61
N ALA A 719 -2.76 -28.28 27.90
CA ALA A 719 -3.18 -28.35 26.50
C ALA A 719 -4.70 -28.31 26.37
N THR A 720 -5.19 -27.90 25.20
CA THR A 720 -6.62 -27.86 24.86
C THR A 720 -7.09 -29.09 24.09
N SER A 721 -6.29 -30.16 24.09
CA SER A 721 -6.65 -31.46 23.51
C SER A 721 -5.90 -32.60 24.19
N VAL A 722 -6.47 -33.81 24.11
CA VAL A 722 -5.90 -35.07 24.63
C VAL A 722 -6.16 -36.21 23.66
N SER A 723 -5.13 -37.00 23.37
CA SER A 723 -5.27 -38.24 22.59
C SER A 723 -5.62 -39.43 23.49
N LEU A 724 -6.72 -40.11 23.15
CA LEU A 724 -7.22 -41.33 23.75
C LEU A 724 -6.73 -42.53 22.92
N THR A 725 -6.18 -43.56 23.57
CA THR A 725 -5.63 -44.76 22.92
C THR A 725 -6.12 -46.04 23.60
N GLY A 726 -5.94 -47.19 22.95
CA GLY A 726 -6.36 -48.49 23.49
C GLY A 726 -7.89 -48.69 23.50
N LEU A 727 -8.59 -48.00 22.61
CA LEU A 727 -10.04 -48.07 22.48
C LEU A 727 -10.45 -49.31 21.68
N THR A 728 -11.59 -49.90 22.01
CA THR A 728 -12.19 -51.01 21.25
C THR A 728 -12.83 -50.49 19.97
N GLN A 729 -12.56 -51.13 18.83
CA GLN A 729 -13.14 -50.79 17.52
C GLN A 729 -14.68 -50.80 17.52
N GLY A 730 -15.30 -49.97 16.68
CA GLY A 730 -16.76 -49.89 16.54
C GLY A 730 -17.54 -49.46 17.78
N THR A 731 -16.86 -48.99 18.84
CA THR A 731 -17.47 -48.67 20.13
C THR A 731 -17.67 -47.17 20.31
N THR A 732 -18.84 -46.76 20.82
CA THR A 732 -19.12 -45.36 21.20
C THR A 732 -18.57 -45.06 22.59
N TYR A 733 -17.92 -43.91 22.72
CA TYR A 733 -17.36 -43.39 23.96
C TYR A 733 -17.99 -42.04 24.30
N ASP A 734 -18.35 -41.87 25.57
CA ASP A 734 -18.57 -40.56 26.18
C ASP A 734 -17.21 -40.01 26.65
N TYR A 735 -16.96 -38.73 26.42
CA TYR A 735 -15.88 -38.02 27.09
C TYR A 735 -16.41 -36.75 27.74
N ARG A 736 -15.74 -36.29 28.79
CA ARG A 736 -16.09 -35.08 29.49
C ARG A 736 -14.85 -34.32 29.93
N VAL A 737 -14.93 -32.99 29.86
CA VAL A 737 -13.84 -32.09 30.21
C VAL A 737 -14.36 -31.08 31.23
N ARG A 738 -13.56 -30.80 32.26
CA ARG A 738 -13.79 -29.68 33.17
C ARG A 738 -12.51 -28.85 33.34
N THR A 739 -12.69 -27.57 33.58
CA THR A 739 -11.61 -26.63 33.87
C THR A 739 -11.30 -26.66 35.37
N THR A 740 -10.03 -26.57 35.71
CA THR A 740 -9.54 -26.30 37.07
C THR A 740 -8.88 -24.94 37.05
N CYS A 741 -9.39 -24.04 37.88
CA CYS A 741 -8.87 -22.70 38.08
C CYS A 741 -8.17 -22.63 39.45
N THR A 742 -7.55 -21.49 39.79
CA THR A 742 -6.72 -21.35 40.99
C THR A 742 -7.44 -21.66 42.31
N SER A 743 -8.76 -21.46 42.38
CA SER A 743 -9.57 -21.63 43.60
C SER A 743 -10.83 -22.48 43.44
N ASP A 744 -11.15 -22.96 42.23
CA ASP A 744 -12.39 -23.72 41.96
C ASP A 744 -12.28 -24.60 40.71
N THR A 745 -13.22 -25.53 40.51
CA THR A 745 -13.36 -26.35 39.30
C THR A 745 -14.73 -26.16 38.66
N SER A 746 -14.77 -26.16 37.34
CA SER A 746 -16.05 -26.08 36.61
C SER A 746 -16.85 -27.38 36.72
N THR A 747 -18.12 -27.32 36.31
CA THR A 747 -18.86 -28.52 35.91
C THR A 747 -18.21 -29.18 34.69
N TYR A 748 -18.51 -30.45 34.46
CA TYR A 748 -18.07 -31.17 33.27
C TYR A 748 -18.96 -30.83 32.08
N THR A 749 -18.35 -30.50 30.94
CA THR A 749 -19.01 -30.53 29.63
C THR A 749 -18.70 -31.87 28.97
N ALA A 750 -19.72 -32.55 28.43
CA ALA A 750 -19.58 -33.88 27.84
C ALA A 750 -19.93 -33.89 26.35
N ALA A 751 -19.30 -34.79 25.61
CA ALA A 751 -19.62 -35.10 24.22
C ALA A 751 -19.30 -36.58 23.93
N GLN A 752 -19.64 -37.05 22.73
CA GLN A 752 -19.44 -38.44 22.31
C GLN A 752 -18.62 -38.54 21.03
N PHE A 753 -17.98 -39.69 20.83
CA PHE A 753 -17.45 -40.12 19.54
C PHE A 753 -17.52 -41.65 19.43
N THR A 754 -17.45 -42.19 18.21
CA THR A 754 -17.45 -43.64 17.97
C THR A 754 -16.20 -44.03 17.21
N THR A 755 -15.42 -44.98 17.73
CA THR A 755 -14.24 -45.54 17.04
C THR A 755 -14.64 -46.29 15.79
N ILE A 756 -13.77 -46.30 14.78
CA ILE A 756 -14.02 -46.96 13.50
C ILE A 756 -14.12 -48.49 13.67
N SER A 757 -15.04 -49.15 12.97
CA SER A 757 -15.13 -50.63 12.85
C SER A 757 -14.57 -51.09 11.50
N THR A 758 -13.95 -52.28 11.44
CA THR A 758 -13.46 -52.91 10.20
C THR A 758 -14.43 -53.92 9.59
N ASP A 759 -15.51 -54.30 10.28
CA ASP A 759 -16.45 -55.35 9.84
C ASP A 759 -17.75 -54.82 9.21
N SER A 760 -17.80 -53.53 8.85
CA SER A 760 -18.97 -52.92 8.24
C SER A 760 -18.63 -52.44 6.85
N CYS A 761 -19.31 -52.98 5.83
CA CYS A 761 -19.32 -52.42 4.48
C CYS A 761 -20.13 -51.12 4.52
N ASN A 762 -19.48 -50.07 5.05
CA ASN A 762 -20.12 -48.81 5.37
C ASN A 762 -20.63 -48.15 4.10
N VAL A 763 -21.80 -47.55 4.20
CA VAL A 763 -22.37 -46.79 3.10
C VAL A 763 -21.51 -45.53 2.89
N PRO A 764 -21.17 -45.13 1.65
CA PRO A 764 -20.42 -43.90 1.39
C PRO A 764 -21.05 -42.67 2.06
N THR A 765 -20.24 -41.73 2.51
CA THR A 765 -20.71 -40.50 3.19
C THR A 765 -20.30 -39.24 2.42
N ALA A 766 -20.89 -38.09 2.77
CA ALA A 766 -20.60 -36.79 2.16
C ALA A 766 -20.73 -36.81 0.63
N LEU A 767 -21.90 -37.24 0.14
CA LEU A 767 -22.22 -37.21 -1.27
C LEU A 767 -22.34 -35.76 -1.76
N THR A 768 -21.57 -35.40 -2.77
CA THR A 768 -21.58 -34.05 -3.38
C THR A 768 -21.65 -34.14 -4.89
N SER A 769 -22.42 -33.24 -5.49
CA SER A 769 -22.47 -33.02 -6.94
C SER A 769 -21.88 -31.65 -7.24
N ALA A 770 -20.84 -31.61 -8.07
CA ALA A 770 -20.11 -30.41 -8.44
C ALA A 770 -19.96 -30.33 -9.96
N SER A 771 -19.51 -29.18 -10.47
CA SER A 771 -19.39 -28.95 -11.92
C SER A 771 -20.68 -29.29 -12.69
N VAL A 772 -21.83 -28.97 -12.07
CA VAL A 772 -23.15 -29.24 -12.65
C VAL A 772 -23.37 -28.27 -13.81
N THR A 773 -23.60 -28.82 -14.99
CA THR A 773 -23.94 -28.07 -16.21
C THR A 773 -25.37 -28.39 -16.64
N SER A 774 -25.80 -27.87 -17.80
CA SER A 774 -27.09 -28.25 -18.40
C SER A 774 -27.10 -29.70 -18.92
N THR A 775 -25.94 -30.34 -19.14
CA THR A 775 -25.83 -31.69 -19.73
C THR A 775 -24.91 -32.66 -18.98
N GLY A 776 -24.37 -32.27 -17.83
CA GLY A 776 -23.44 -33.10 -17.05
C GLY A 776 -23.29 -32.65 -15.60
N ALA A 777 -22.62 -33.48 -14.82
CA ALA A 777 -22.24 -33.18 -13.43
C ALA A 777 -21.12 -34.14 -12.98
N THR A 778 -20.30 -33.74 -12.02
CA THR A 778 -19.37 -34.66 -11.34
C THR A 778 -19.92 -35.01 -9.96
N VAL A 779 -20.16 -36.29 -9.71
CA VAL A 779 -20.63 -36.81 -8.42
C VAL A 779 -19.46 -37.38 -7.63
N SER A 780 -19.43 -37.15 -6.32
CA SER A 780 -18.29 -37.48 -5.45
C SER A 780 -18.77 -37.85 -4.04
N TRP A 781 -17.95 -38.62 -3.33
CA TRP A 781 -18.22 -39.07 -1.97
C TRP A 781 -16.92 -39.20 -1.19
N THR A 782 -17.01 -39.38 0.13
CA THR A 782 -15.86 -39.72 0.98
C THR A 782 -15.64 -41.23 0.97
N ALA A 783 -14.37 -41.64 0.92
CA ALA A 783 -14.01 -43.05 0.99
C ALA A 783 -14.57 -43.70 2.27
N ALA A 784 -15.30 -44.81 2.11
CA ALA A 784 -15.87 -45.56 3.22
C ALA A 784 -14.86 -46.61 3.74
N SER A 785 -14.76 -46.73 5.07
CA SER A 785 -13.99 -47.78 5.74
C SER A 785 -14.47 -49.16 5.30
N GLY A 786 -13.53 -50.02 4.86
CA GLY A 786 -13.80 -51.39 4.39
C GLY A 786 -14.07 -51.53 2.88
N ALA A 787 -14.14 -50.42 2.13
CA ALA A 787 -14.42 -50.44 0.69
C ALA A 787 -13.22 -50.87 -0.16
N THR A 788 -13.43 -51.84 -1.07
CA THR A 788 -12.48 -52.25 -2.12
C THR A 788 -12.73 -51.53 -3.44
N SER A 789 -13.98 -51.18 -3.75
CA SER A 789 -14.39 -50.36 -4.88
C SER A 789 -15.81 -49.79 -4.66
N TYR A 790 -16.33 -49.03 -5.62
CA TYR A 790 -17.68 -48.46 -5.58
C TYR A 790 -18.45 -48.72 -6.87
N SER A 791 -19.78 -48.85 -6.75
CA SER A 791 -20.71 -48.83 -7.88
C SER A 791 -21.57 -47.57 -7.82
N VAL A 792 -21.68 -46.84 -8.93
CA VAL A 792 -22.41 -45.57 -9.07
C VAL A 792 -23.45 -45.68 -10.19
N ASP A 793 -24.70 -45.34 -9.89
CA ASP A 793 -25.79 -45.26 -10.86
C ASP A 793 -26.46 -43.87 -10.81
N TYR A 794 -27.15 -43.49 -11.89
CA TYR A 794 -27.96 -42.27 -11.95
C TYR A 794 -29.22 -42.47 -12.79
N LYS A 795 -30.24 -41.64 -12.56
CA LYS A 795 -31.48 -41.61 -13.35
C LYS A 795 -32.13 -40.23 -13.30
N LEU A 796 -32.94 -39.88 -14.30
CA LEU A 796 -33.92 -38.82 -14.10
C LEU A 796 -34.79 -39.18 -12.90
N ASN A 797 -35.11 -38.23 -12.02
CA ASN A 797 -35.96 -38.50 -10.87
C ASN A 797 -37.33 -39.08 -11.28
N SER A 798 -37.86 -38.64 -12.43
CA SER A 798 -39.09 -39.17 -13.03
C SER A 798 -38.96 -40.56 -13.66
N SER A 799 -37.74 -41.09 -13.86
CA SER A 799 -37.50 -42.43 -14.41
C SER A 799 -37.52 -43.49 -13.30
N SER A 800 -38.00 -44.69 -13.63
CA SER A 800 -37.89 -45.89 -12.78
C SER A 800 -36.61 -46.70 -13.04
N THR A 801 -35.91 -46.43 -14.14
CA THR A 801 -34.72 -47.17 -14.58
C THR A 801 -33.45 -46.43 -14.21
N TRP A 802 -32.51 -47.13 -13.55
CA TRP A 802 -31.17 -46.64 -13.22
C TRP A 802 -30.17 -46.96 -14.33
N THR A 803 -29.34 -45.98 -14.68
CA THR A 803 -28.22 -46.12 -15.62
C THR A 803 -26.93 -46.19 -14.82
N SER A 804 -26.09 -47.21 -15.07
CA SER A 804 -24.80 -47.33 -14.39
C SER A 804 -23.75 -46.38 -14.98
N ALA A 805 -23.17 -45.55 -14.13
CA ALA A 805 -22.04 -44.68 -14.47
C ALA A 805 -20.69 -45.34 -14.19
N ALA A 806 -20.61 -46.20 -13.16
CA ALA A 806 -19.43 -47.01 -12.85
C ALA A 806 -19.83 -48.25 -12.03
N THR A 807 -19.19 -49.40 -12.28
CA THR A 807 -19.52 -50.67 -11.58
C THR A 807 -18.52 -51.07 -10.50
N ALA A 808 -17.24 -50.72 -10.65
CA ALA A 808 -16.17 -51.03 -9.70
C ALA A 808 -15.04 -49.97 -9.73
N THR A 809 -15.39 -48.70 -9.52
CA THR A 809 -14.38 -47.63 -9.46
C THR A 809 -13.65 -47.63 -8.13
N THR A 810 -12.33 -47.44 -8.15
CA THR A 810 -11.52 -47.21 -6.94
C THR A 810 -11.38 -45.73 -6.61
N ALA A 811 -11.80 -44.84 -7.52
CA ALA A 811 -11.87 -43.41 -7.27
C ALA A 811 -13.11 -43.07 -6.43
N THR A 812 -13.08 -41.93 -5.75
CA THR A 812 -14.19 -41.41 -4.94
C THR A 812 -15.05 -40.36 -5.65
N SER A 813 -14.97 -40.33 -6.99
CA SER A 813 -15.78 -39.45 -7.84
C SER A 813 -15.99 -40.05 -9.25
N VAL A 814 -17.10 -39.70 -9.89
CA VAL A 814 -17.46 -40.08 -11.27
C VAL A 814 -18.10 -38.90 -11.99
N THR A 815 -17.72 -38.65 -13.25
CA THR A 815 -18.36 -37.62 -14.10
C THR A 815 -19.51 -38.24 -14.90
N LEU A 816 -20.66 -37.59 -14.86
CA LEU A 816 -21.90 -37.92 -15.58
C LEU A 816 -22.06 -36.98 -16.77
N SER A 817 -22.43 -37.52 -17.93
CA SER A 817 -22.61 -36.78 -19.19
C SER A 817 -23.88 -37.22 -19.92
N GLY A 818 -24.36 -36.40 -20.86
CA GLY A 818 -25.56 -36.70 -21.66
C GLY A 818 -26.86 -36.53 -20.89
N LEU A 819 -26.88 -35.61 -19.92
CA LEU A 819 -28.04 -35.30 -19.09
C LEU A 819 -28.97 -34.28 -19.78
N THR A 820 -30.25 -34.30 -19.41
CA THR A 820 -31.26 -33.33 -19.84
C THR A 820 -31.16 -32.09 -18.94
N ALA A 821 -31.26 -30.89 -19.52
CA ALA A 821 -31.20 -29.63 -18.78
C ALA A 821 -32.44 -29.41 -17.88
N ALA A 822 -32.33 -28.50 -16.90
CA ALA A 822 -33.39 -28.16 -15.94
C ALA A 822 -34.04 -29.37 -15.24
N SER A 823 -33.34 -30.51 -15.19
CA SER A 823 -33.92 -31.79 -14.81
C SER A 823 -33.28 -32.26 -13.52
N LEU A 824 -34.14 -32.68 -12.60
CA LEU A 824 -33.72 -33.28 -11.34
C LEU A 824 -33.28 -34.73 -11.60
N TYR A 825 -32.05 -35.04 -11.26
CA TYR A 825 -31.48 -36.38 -11.32
C TYR A 825 -31.29 -36.95 -9.92
N ASP A 826 -31.63 -38.22 -9.76
CA ASP A 826 -31.15 -39.03 -8.65
C ASP A 826 -29.86 -39.71 -9.08
N TRP A 827 -28.86 -39.73 -8.22
CA TRP A 827 -27.71 -40.60 -8.35
C TRP A 827 -27.48 -41.35 -7.04
N ARG A 828 -26.90 -42.53 -7.14
CA ARG A 828 -26.64 -43.38 -5.97
C ARG A 828 -25.29 -44.05 -6.07
N VAL A 829 -24.66 -44.25 -4.92
CA VAL A 829 -23.38 -44.95 -4.80
C VAL A 829 -23.46 -45.98 -3.68
N ARG A 830 -22.80 -47.12 -3.85
CA ARG A 830 -22.58 -48.12 -2.80
C ARG A 830 -21.13 -48.54 -2.75
N THR A 831 -20.72 -49.04 -1.59
CA THR A 831 -19.44 -49.73 -1.39
C THR A 831 -19.49 -51.16 -1.87
N ASN A 832 -18.38 -51.63 -2.43
CA ASN A 832 -18.10 -53.04 -2.65
C ASN A 832 -16.96 -53.44 -1.71
N CYS A 833 -17.21 -54.38 -0.81
CA CYS A 833 -16.24 -54.86 0.17
C CYS A 833 -15.95 -56.35 -0.07
N THR A 834 -14.93 -56.90 0.58
CA THR A 834 -14.60 -58.34 0.51
C THR A 834 -15.74 -59.22 1.06
N SER A 835 -16.55 -58.71 1.98
CA SER A 835 -17.72 -59.37 2.55
C SER A 835 -19.01 -59.23 1.71
N GLY A 836 -18.96 -58.54 0.57
CA GLY A 836 -20.10 -58.23 -0.28
C GLY A 836 -20.29 -56.73 -0.53
N SER A 837 -21.35 -56.36 -1.26
CA SER A 837 -21.69 -54.96 -1.51
C SER A 837 -22.60 -54.39 -0.41
N GLY A 838 -22.31 -53.16 0.02
CA GLY A 838 -23.17 -52.40 0.91
C GLY A 838 -24.45 -51.89 0.23
N SER A 839 -25.31 -51.25 1.00
CA SER A 839 -26.52 -50.59 0.47
C SER A 839 -26.15 -49.38 -0.38
N TYR A 840 -27.01 -49.03 -1.33
CA TYR A 840 -26.90 -47.75 -2.05
C TYR A 840 -27.38 -46.61 -1.16
N ILE A 841 -26.62 -45.51 -1.16
CA ILE A 841 -27.08 -44.20 -0.72
C ILE A 841 -27.24 -43.31 -1.93
N ALA A 842 -28.32 -42.53 -1.95
CA ALA A 842 -28.65 -41.64 -3.05
C ALA A 842 -28.50 -40.18 -2.65
N ALA A 843 -28.18 -39.34 -3.62
CA ALA A 843 -28.30 -37.90 -3.55
C ALA A 843 -28.92 -37.39 -4.85
N GLN A 844 -29.31 -36.13 -4.83
CA GLN A 844 -29.92 -35.48 -5.98
C GLN A 844 -29.08 -34.28 -6.42
N PHE A 845 -29.15 -33.99 -7.71
CA PHE A 845 -28.78 -32.69 -8.24
C PHE A 845 -29.74 -32.32 -9.37
N THR A 846 -29.98 -31.03 -9.52
CA THR A 846 -30.72 -30.50 -10.66
C THR A 846 -29.71 -30.00 -11.67
N THR A 847 -29.72 -30.53 -12.89
CA THR A 847 -28.95 -29.91 -13.98
C THR A 847 -29.41 -28.47 -14.14
N LEU A 848 -28.48 -27.58 -14.45
CA LEU A 848 -28.81 -26.17 -14.61
C LEU A 848 -29.89 -26.02 -15.69
N THR A 849 -30.75 -25.01 -15.54
CA THR A 849 -31.66 -24.64 -16.62
C THR A 849 -30.84 -24.43 -17.89
N ALA A 850 -31.36 -24.90 -19.03
CA ALA A 850 -30.78 -24.48 -20.29
C ALA A 850 -30.91 -22.95 -20.32
N SER A 851 -29.77 -22.26 -20.26
CA SER A 851 -29.71 -20.81 -20.38
C SER A 851 -30.36 -20.42 -21.70
N GLY A 852 -31.58 -19.88 -21.64
CA GLY A 852 -32.18 -19.21 -22.78
C GLY A 852 -31.34 -17.98 -23.10
N CYS A 853 -30.87 -17.90 -24.34
CA CYS A 853 -29.85 -16.95 -24.77
C CYS A 853 -30.39 -15.57 -25.19
N ALA A 854 -31.70 -15.42 -25.35
CA ALA A 854 -32.34 -14.14 -25.66
C ALA A 854 -32.44 -13.27 -24.40
N ASN A 855 -31.57 -12.27 -24.29
CA ASN A 855 -31.69 -11.18 -23.32
C ASN A 855 -32.39 -9.97 -23.96
N THR A 856 -32.62 -8.88 -23.24
CA THR A 856 -33.29 -7.68 -23.83
C THR A 856 -32.52 -7.04 -25.00
N LEU A 857 -31.24 -7.38 -25.18
CA LEU A 857 -30.34 -6.85 -26.21
C LEU A 857 -30.35 -7.71 -27.48
N ASP A 858 -30.68 -9.00 -27.36
CA ASP A 858 -30.90 -9.95 -28.46
C ASP A 858 -32.41 -10.20 -28.64
N ASN A 859 -33.04 -9.40 -29.50
CA ASN A 859 -34.48 -9.35 -29.67
C ASN A 859 -34.83 -9.22 -31.16
N SER A 860 -36.09 -9.48 -31.54
CA SER A 860 -36.53 -9.52 -32.95
C SER A 860 -36.33 -8.24 -33.78
N THR A 861 -35.83 -7.14 -33.20
CA THR A 861 -35.55 -5.88 -33.90
C THR A 861 -34.05 -5.66 -34.20
N ASN A 862 -33.15 -6.41 -33.58
CA ASN A 862 -31.69 -6.28 -33.75
C ASN A 862 -31.16 -6.77 -35.12
N GLY A 863 -32.04 -7.28 -35.99
CA GLY A 863 -31.76 -7.65 -37.39
C GLY A 863 -31.21 -6.53 -38.29
N THR A 864 -31.23 -5.28 -37.81
CA THR A 864 -30.78 -4.10 -38.56
C THR A 864 -30.05 -3.11 -37.65
N THR A 865 -29.23 -2.23 -38.22
CA THR A 865 -28.56 -1.15 -37.47
C THR A 865 -29.53 -0.19 -36.78
N SER A 866 -30.77 -0.07 -37.26
CA SER A 866 -31.82 0.77 -36.66
C SER A 866 -32.34 0.18 -35.34
N GLY A 867 -32.48 -1.15 -35.26
CA GLY A 867 -32.91 -1.86 -34.05
C GLY A 867 -31.75 -2.35 -33.18
N ALA A 868 -30.51 -1.95 -33.48
CA ALA A 868 -29.34 -2.35 -32.71
C ALA A 868 -29.37 -1.82 -31.27
N ALA A 869 -29.27 -2.72 -30.30
CA ALA A 869 -29.23 -2.40 -28.88
C ALA A 869 -27.86 -1.82 -28.47
N THR A 870 -27.85 -0.83 -27.58
CA THR A 870 -26.59 -0.28 -27.05
C THR A 870 -25.96 -1.25 -26.07
N ILE A 871 -24.72 -1.65 -26.31
CA ILE A 871 -23.98 -2.55 -25.43
C ILE A 871 -22.93 -1.80 -24.59
N PRO A 872 -22.79 -2.12 -23.29
CA PRO A 872 -21.78 -1.52 -22.43
C PRO A 872 -20.39 -2.10 -22.70
N PHE A 873 -19.34 -1.30 -22.48
CA PHE A 873 -17.97 -1.77 -22.57
C PHE A 873 -17.63 -2.77 -21.46
N ASN A 874 -16.65 -3.64 -21.73
CA ASN A 874 -16.11 -4.62 -20.79
C ASN A 874 -17.17 -5.54 -20.15
N THR A 875 -18.27 -5.75 -20.86
CA THR A 875 -19.37 -6.61 -20.43
C THR A 875 -19.67 -7.61 -21.53
N ASP A 876 -19.90 -8.85 -21.13
CA ASP A 876 -20.22 -9.94 -22.03
C ASP A 876 -21.73 -9.88 -22.37
N VAL A 877 -22.05 -9.86 -23.66
CA VAL A 877 -23.39 -9.82 -24.22
C VAL A 877 -23.67 -11.16 -24.89
N THR A 878 -24.73 -11.83 -24.49
CA THR A 878 -25.10 -13.14 -25.07
C THR A 878 -26.20 -12.99 -26.11
N GLY A 879 -26.17 -13.80 -27.17
CA GLY A 879 -27.24 -13.86 -28.17
C GLY A 879 -27.29 -15.16 -28.97
N LEU A 880 -28.31 -15.31 -29.83
CA LEU A 880 -28.53 -16.44 -30.73
C LEU A 880 -28.56 -15.97 -32.18
N ILE A 881 -27.97 -16.79 -33.05
CA ILE A 881 -28.31 -16.76 -34.47
C ILE A 881 -29.33 -17.87 -34.68
N SER A 882 -30.63 -17.53 -34.74
CA SER A 882 -31.70 -18.48 -35.00
C SER A 882 -33.01 -17.81 -35.43
N PRO A 883 -33.57 -18.12 -36.61
CA PRO A 883 -33.24 -19.26 -37.49
C PRO A 883 -31.99 -19.05 -38.36
N SER A 884 -31.64 -20.02 -39.20
CA SER A 884 -30.57 -19.83 -40.21
C SER A 884 -30.86 -18.60 -41.07
N GLY A 885 -29.91 -17.68 -41.16
CA GLY A 885 -30.04 -16.39 -41.84
C GLY A 885 -30.35 -15.20 -40.91
N ASP A 886 -30.53 -15.46 -39.61
CA ASP A 886 -30.57 -14.44 -38.58
C ASP A 886 -29.24 -13.68 -38.47
N VAL A 887 -29.31 -12.39 -38.14
CA VAL A 887 -28.16 -11.50 -38.04
C VAL A 887 -28.37 -10.51 -36.90
N ASP A 888 -27.41 -10.39 -36.01
CA ASP A 888 -27.56 -9.52 -34.84
C ASP A 888 -26.69 -8.28 -34.97
N TYR A 889 -27.29 -7.11 -34.85
CA TYR A 889 -26.59 -5.84 -34.74
C TYR A 889 -26.60 -5.30 -33.31
N TYR A 890 -25.41 -4.92 -32.82
CA TYR A 890 -25.22 -4.21 -31.56
C TYR A 890 -24.53 -2.88 -31.82
N LYS A 891 -24.83 -1.84 -31.02
CA LYS A 891 -24.19 -0.52 -31.15
C LYS A 891 -23.42 -0.13 -29.90
N PHE A 892 -22.33 0.61 -30.08
CA PHE A 892 -21.57 1.21 -28.99
C PHE A 892 -21.03 2.58 -29.43
N VAL A 893 -20.75 3.46 -28.46
CA VAL A 893 -20.34 4.85 -28.72
C VAL A 893 -18.94 5.07 -28.17
N ILE A 894 -18.04 5.52 -29.03
CA ILE A 894 -16.67 5.93 -28.68
C ILE A 894 -16.67 7.45 -28.54
N THR A 895 -16.36 7.95 -27.36
CA THR A 895 -16.36 9.39 -27.05
C THR A 895 -15.00 10.06 -27.31
N THR A 896 -13.93 9.28 -27.42
CA THR A 896 -12.57 9.75 -27.71
C THR A 896 -11.86 8.69 -28.55
N SER A 897 -11.11 9.11 -29.57
CA SER A 897 -10.39 8.19 -30.46
C SER A 897 -9.51 7.23 -29.66
N GLY A 898 -9.59 5.93 -29.96
CA GLY A 898 -8.88 4.90 -29.21
C GLY A 898 -8.99 3.51 -29.83
N THR A 899 -8.22 2.56 -29.30
CA THR A 899 -8.28 1.17 -29.76
C THR A 899 -9.44 0.46 -29.10
N ILE A 900 -10.29 -0.17 -29.91
CA ILE A 900 -11.33 -1.08 -29.45
C ILE A 900 -10.89 -2.50 -29.74
N THR A 901 -11.24 -3.42 -28.84
CA THR A 901 -11.14 -4.87 -29.07
C THR A 901 -12.51 -5.48 -28.91
N ILE A 902 -12.99 -6.13 -29.96
CA ILE A 902 -14.28 -6.81 -30.01
C ILE A 902 -13.98 -8.30 -30.05
N THR A 903 -14.52 -9.08 -29.13
CA THR A 903 -14.32 -10.52 -29.06
C THR A 903 -15.66 -11.22 -29.11
N LEU A 904 -15.78 -12.23 -29.97
CA LEU A 904 -16.93 -13.12 -30.06
C LEU A 904 -16.48 -14.53 -29.66
N GLY A 905 -17.00 -15.04 -28.56
CA GLY A 905 -16.67 -16.33 -27.98
C GLY A 905 -17.89 -17.22 -27.78
N THR A 906 -17.67 -18.39 -27.18
CA THR A 906 -18.70 -19.42 -26.92
C THR A 906 -19.51 -19.83 -28.16
N LEU A 907 -18.88 -19.87 -29.33
CA LEU A 907 -19.58 -20.08 -30.59
C LEU A 907 -20.16 -21.49 -30.73
N PRO A 908 -21.46 -21.64 -31.06
CA PRO A 908 -22.10 -22.94 -31.26
C PRO A 908 -21.93 -23.50 -32.69
N GLY A 909 -21.47 -22.67 -33.62
CA GLY A 909 -21.21 -22.98 -35.01
C GLY A 909 -20.30 -21.90 -35.62
N ASP A 910 -20.15 -21.92 -36.94
CA ASP A 910 -19.29 -21.02 -37.70
C ASP A 910 -19.86 -19.60 -37.74
N TYR A 911 -19.57 -18.78 -36.73
CA TYR A 911 -20.14 -17.44 -36.58
C TYR A 911 -19.07 -16.38 -36.79
N ASP A 912 -19.36 -15.44 -37.68
CA ASP A 912 -18.47 -14.37 -38.10
C ASP A 912 -18.82 -13.04 -37.44
N LEU A 913 -17.85 -12.12 -37.43
CA LEU A 913 -17.97 -10.79 -36.85
C LEU A 913 -17.64 -9.70 -37.89
N LYS A 914 -18.50 -8.69 -38.04
CA LYS A 914 -18.22 -7.47 -38.82
C LYS A 914 -18.35 -6.21 -37.98
N LEU A 915 -17.51 -5.21 -38.26
CA LEU A 915 -17.56 -3.89 -37.64
C LEU A 915 -17.93 -2.83 -38.69
N TYR A 916 -18.88 -1.95 -38.37
CA TYR A 916 -19.35 -0.85 -39.22
C TYR A 916 -19.25 0.50 -38.51
N ASN A 917 -19.07 1.59 -39.27
CA ASN A 917 -19.23 2.96 -38.78
C ASN A 917 -20.68 3.45 -38.90
N SER A 918 -20.97 4.66 -38.40
CA SER A 918 -22.29 5.30 -38.45
C SER A 918 -22.84 5.57 -39.86
N SER A 919 -21.99 5.55 -40.89
CA SER A 919 -22.39 5.70 -42.29
C SER A 919 -22.70 4.36 -42.98
N GLY A 920 -22.65 3.24 -42.23
CA GLY A 920 -22.88 1.89 -42.76
C GLY A 920 -21.68 1.30 -43.53
N THR A 921 -20.51 1.93 -43.47
CA THR A 921 -19.28 1.40 -44.10
C THR A 921 -18.66 0.32 -43.22
N GLN A 922 -18.38 -0.85 -43.79
CA GLN A 922 -17.65 -1.92 -43.11
C GLN A 922 -16.19 -1.51 -42.90
N LEU A 923 -15.73 -1.58 -41.66
CA LEU A 923 -14.36 -1.25 -41.25
C LEU A 923 -13.48 -2.50 -41.16
N ASN A 924 -13.93 -3.54 -40.46
CA ASN A 924 -13.19 -4.79 -40.23
C ASN A 924 -14.14 -5.99 -40.26
N VAL A 925 -13.56 -7.17 -40.49
CA VAL A 925 -14.24 -8.47 -40.41
C VAL A 925 -13.30 -9.51 -39.80
N SER A 926 -13.85 -10.48 -39.07
CA SER A 926 -13.15 -11.67 -38.56
C SER A 926 -14.02 -12.89 -38.90
N GLN A 927 -13.40 -13.93 -39.48
CA GLN A 927 -14.05 -15.13 -40.04
C GLN A 927 -13.20 -16.39 -39.81
N ALA A 928 -12.91 -16.71 -38.56
CA ALA A 928 -12.25 -17.96 -38.23
C ALA A 928 -13.24 -19.13 -38.37
N SER A 929 -12.77 -20.27 -38.88
CA SER A 929 -13.66 -21.38 -39.15
C SER A 929 -14.10 -22.13 -37.89
N GLY A 930 -15.33 -22.64 -37.95
CA GLY A 930 -15.88 -23.55 -36.94
C GLY A 930 -16.26 -22.81 -35.66
N THR A 931 -15.93 -23.34 -34.49
CA THR A 931 -16.30 -22.72 -33.20
C THR A 931 -15.19 -21.85 -32.59
N THR A 932 -14.23 -21.45 -33.42
CA THR A 932 -13.08 -20.64 -33.01
C THR A 932 -13.54 -19.21 -32.69
N SER A 933 -13.10 -18.64 -31.58
CA SER A 933 -13.51 -17.27 -31.22
C SER A 933 -13.02 -16.22 -32.23
N GLU A 934 -13.88 -15.25 -32.56
CA GLU A 934 -13.54 -14.13 -33.41
C GLU A 934 -12.98 -12.96 -32.60
N SER A 935 -12.08 -12.19 -33.21
CA SER A 935 -11.58 -10.97 -32.57
C SER A 935 -11.21 -9.90 -33.57
N ILE A 936 -11.72 -8.68 -33.36
CA ILE A 936 -11.34 -7.47 -34.10
C ILE A 936 -10.67 -6.51 -33.12
N SER A 937 -9.43 -6.10 -33.38
CA SER A 937 -8.79 -4.99 -32.67
C SER A 937 -8.48 -3.86 -33.65
N ARG A 938 -8.98 -2.65 -33.37
CA ARG A 938 -8.85 -1.51 -34.27
C ARG A 938 -8.85 -0.18 -33.54
N THR A 939 -7.99 0.74 -33.97
CA THR A 939 -8.08 2.16 -33.57
C THR A 939 -9.16 2.88 -34.38
N VAL A 940 -10.12 3.46 -33.68
CA VAL A 940 -11.27 4.16 -34.26
C VAL A 940 -11.36 5.57 -33.70
N SER A 941 -11.97 6.49 -34.46
CA SER A 941 -12.23 7.86 -34.01
C SER A 941 -13.41 7.92 -33.03
N ALA A 942 -13.64 9.06 -32.39
CA ALA A 942 -14.91 9.28 -31.70
C ALA A 942 -16.09 9.15 -32.68
N GLY A 943 -17.12 8.41 -32.29
CA GLY A 943 -18.27 8.10 -33.14
C GLY A 943 -19.07 6.89 -32.67
N THR A 944 -20.20 6.65 -33.31
CA THR A 944 -21.04 5.46 -33.08
C THR A 944 -20.63 4.35 -34.04
N TYR A 945 -20.44 3.15 -33.50
CA TYR A 945 -20.04 1.95 -34.25
C TYR A 945 -21.04 0.83 -34.03
N TYR A 946 -21.12 -0.07 -35.01
CA TYR A 946 -22.02 -1.21 -35.00
C TYR A 946 -21.24 -2.50 -35.22
N VAL A 947 -21.55 -3.51 -34.40
CA VAL A 947 -21.06 -4.87 -34.57
C VAL A 947 -22.17 -5.71 -35.16
N GLN A 948 -21.87 -6.48 -36.19
CA GLN A 948 -22.75 -7.50 -36.74
C GLN A 948 -22.19 -8.88 -36.41
N VAL A 949 -23.02 -9.75 -35.83
CA VAL A 949 -22.76 -11.17 -35.64
C VAL A 949 -23.66 -11.96 -36.58
N TYR A 950 -23.13 -12.94 -37.30
CA TYR A 950 -23.92 -13.77 -38.21
C TYR A 950 -23.32 -15.16 -38.41
N GLY A 951 -24.16 -16.12 -38.78
CA GLY A 951 -23.73 -17.47 -39.11
C GLY A 951 -23.22 -17.62 -40.54
N TYR A 952 -21.99 -18.11 -40.72
CA TYR A 952 -21.44 -18.47 -42.02
C TYR A 952 -22.12 -19.73 -42.59
N ASN A 953 -22.45 -19.72 -43.88
CA ASN A 953 -23.16 -20.80 -44.59
C ASN A 953 -24.43 -21.33 -43.89
N GLY A 954 -25.14 -20.46 -43.16
CA GLY A 954 -26.37 -20.82 -42.45
C GLY A 954 -26.15 -21.51 -41.11
N ALA A 955 -24.95 -21.45 -40.55
CA ALA A 955 -24.67 -21.90 -39.19
C ALA A 955 -25.59 -21.16 -38.21
N ASN A 956 -26.35 -21.89 -37.41
CA ASN A 956 -27.31 -21.31 -36.48
C ASN A 956 -27.51 -22.26 -35.30
N SER A 957 -27.96 -21.73 -34.16
CA SER A 957 -28.24 -22.51 -32.97
C SER A 957 -29.41 -21.90 -32.24
N ALA A 958 -30.47 -22.67 -32.05
CA ALA A 958 -31.64 -22.25 -31.29
C ALA A 958 -31.47 -22.44 -29.76
N THR A 959 -30.33 -22.99 -29.30
CA THR A 959 -30.17 -23.47 -27.93
C THR A 959 -28.84 -23.12 -27.26
N THR A 960 -27.83 -22.64 -27.99
CA THR A 960 -26.50 -22.33 -27.45
C THR A 960 -26.09 -20.92 -27.87
N CYS A 961 -25.68 -20.09 -26.91
CA CYS A 961 -25.41 -18.67 -27.12
C CYS A 961 -23.97 -18.42 -27.55
N TYR A 962 -23.77 -17.45 -28.44
CA TYR A 962 -22.47 -16.79 -28.52
C TYR A 962 -22.34 -15.74 -27.41
N THR A 963 -21.12 -15.31 -27.14
CA THR A 963 -20.78 -14.23 -26.20
C THR A 963 -20.01 -13.15 -26.94
N LEU A 964 -20.50 -11.91 -26.96
CA LEU A 964 -19.87 -10.75 -27.58
C LEU A 964 -19.39 -9.78 -26.49
N ARG A 965 -18.15 -9.29 -26.60
CA ARG A 965 -17.58 -8.29 -25.69
C ARG A 965 -16.87 -7.19 -26.46
N VAL A 966 -17.09 -5.94 -26.09
CA VAL A 966 -16.31 -4.78 -26.59
C VAL A 966 -15.50 -4.18 -25.45
N ALA A 967 -14.18 -4.16 -25.60
CA ALA A 967 -13.24 -3.59 -24.64
C ALA A 967 -12.55 -2.34 -25.22
N LEU A 968 -12.26 -1.38 -24.36
CA LEU A 968 -11.42 -0.23 -24.69
C LEU A 968 -9.98 -0.56 -24.33
N GLY A 969 -9.08 -0.45 -25.29
CA GLY A 969 -7.63 -0.43 -25.07
C GLY A 969 -7.14 0.99 -24.82
N THR A 970 -6.16 1.14 -23.94
CA THR A 970 -5.41 2.39 -23.79
C THR A 970 -4.78 2.74 -25.15
N ALA A 971 -5.11 3.90 -25.70
CA ALA A 971 -4.53 4.36 -26.97
C ALA A 971 -3.02 4.60 -26.79
N THR A 972 -2.18 3.60 -27.10
CA THR A 972 -0.78 3.84 -27.39
C THR A 972 -0.72 4.57 -28.72
N ARG A 973 -0.28 5.83 -28.67
CA ARG A 973 0.10 6.66 -29.82
C ARG A 973 0.91 5.82 -30.79
N SER A 974 0.37 5.59 -31.99
CA SER A 974 1.10 4.97 -33.09
C SER A 974 2.24 5.90 -33.50
N VAL A 975 3.46 5.54 -33.12
CA VAL A 975 4.64 5.99 -33.85
C VAL A 975 4.95 4.84 -34.81
N ASP A 976 4.75 5.10 -36.10
CA ASP A 976 5.28 4.26 -37.17
C ASP A 976 6.79 4.09 -36.97
N LEU A 977 7.24 2.91 -36.54
CA LEU A 977 8.56 2.36 -36.86
C LEU A 977 8.50 0.83 -36.78
N THR A 978 9.01 0.24 -37.85
CA THR A 978 9.12 -1.18 -38.16
C THR A 978 10.05 -1.96 -37.20
N SER A 979 9.74 -3.26 -37.06
CA SER A 979 10.59 -4.39 -36.63
C SER A 979 11.03 -4.50 -35.16
N ASP A 980 10.32 -5.33 -34.39
CA ASP A 980 10.94 -6.19 -33.37
C ASP A 980 10.08 -7.46 -33.18
N GLN A 981 10.17 -8.39 -34.13
CA GLN A 981 9.33 -9.61 -34.22
C GLN A 981 9.83 -10.77 -33.34
N ASP A 982 10.83 -10.59 -32.47
CA ASP A 982 11.54 -11.71 -31.84
C ASP A 982 11.28 -11.91 -30.34
N LYS A 983 10.24 -11.28 -29.75
CA LYS A 983 9.92 -11.45 -28.32
C LYS A 983 8.89 -12.55 -28.07
N VAL A 984 9.28 -13.55 -27.28
CA VAL A 984 8.39 -14.59 -26.75
C VAL A 984 7.38 -13.95 -25.79
N GLN A 985 6.08 -14.18 -26.01
CA GLN A 985 5.00 -13.63 -25.18
C GLN A 985 4.35 -14.74 -24.34
N VAL A 986 3.99 -14.45 -23.09
CA VAL A 986 3.33 -15.42 -22.19
C VAL A 986 2.06 -14.80 -21.61
N TYR A 987 0.91 -15.44 -21.83
CA TYR A 987 -0.40 -14.93 -21.39
C TYR A 987 -1.46 -16.05 -21.27
N PRO A 988 -2.46 -15.92 -20.39
CA PRO A 988 -2.58 -14.87 -19.37
C PRO A 988 -1.52 -15.05 -18.29
N ASN A 989 -1.17 -13.95 -17.61
CA ASN A 989 -0.31 -13.96 -16.43
C ASN A 989 -0.73 -12.82 -15.51
N PRO A 990 -1.36 -13.10 -14.35
CA PRO A 990 -1.54 -14.41 -13.71
C PRO A 990 -2.45 -15.40 -14.48
N ALA A 991 -2.30 -16.70 -14.23
CA ALA A 991 -3.09 -17.77 -14.85
C ALA A 991 -3.59 -18.81 -13.84
N ASN A 992 -4.83 -19.28 -14.03
CA ASN A 992 -5.46 -20.27 -13.15
C ASN A 992 -5.17 -21.71 -13.55
N SER A 993 -5.29 -22.04 -14.84
CA SER A 993 -5.14 -23.44 -15.28
C SER A 993 -4.25 -23.57 -16.50
N VAL A 994 -4.12 -22.51 -17.30
CA VAL A 994 -3.47 -22.58 -18.60
C VAL A 994 -2.69 -21.29 -18.87
N VAL A 995 -1.45 -21.45 -19.33
CA VAL A 995 -0.62 -20.36 -19.85
C VAL A 995 -0.33 -20.63 -21.33
N ASN A 996 -0.52 -19.62 -22.17
CA ASN A 996 -0.12 -19.66 -23.58
C ASN A 996 1.24 -18.99 -23.73
N ILE A 997 2.07 -19.55 -24.60
CA ILE A 997 3.41 -19.08 -24.93
C ILE A 997 3.47 -18.92 -26.44
N ASN A 998 3.64 -17.68 -26.89
CA ASN A 998 3.83 -17.35 -28.29
C ASN A 998 5.34 -17.25 -28.58
N LEU A 999 5.79 -18.12 -29.47
CA LEU A 999 7.15 -18.30 -29.97
C LEU A 999 7.28 -17.85 -31.43
N ALA A 1000 6.36 -17.06 -31.99
CA ALA A 1000 6.33 -16.71 -33.41
C ALA A 1000 7.63 -16.08 -33.95
N GLY A 1001 8.44 -15.47 -33.08
CA GLY A 1001 9.78 -14.94 -33.40
C GLY A 1001 10.95 -15.94 -33.29
N VAL A 1002 10.72 -17.15 -32.78
CA VAL A 1002 11.78 -18.15 -32.51
C VAL A 1002 11.75 -19.25 -33.57
N LYS A 1003 12.76 -19.31 -34.45
CA LYS A 1003 12.85 -20.30 -35.54
C LYS A 1003 13.41 -21.64 -35.05
N GLY A 1004 12.80 -22.76 -35.47
CA GLY A 1004 13.29 -24.13 -35.18
C GLY A 1004 12.69 -24.76 -33.92
N LYS A 1005 13.18 -25.95 -33.54
CA LYS A 1005 12.69 -26.66 -32.35
C LYS A 1005 13.12 -25.92 -31.09
N SER A 1006 12.16 -25.63 -30.22
CA SER A 1006 12.40 -24.94 -28.95
C SER A 1006 11.99 -25.83 -27.78
N GLU A 1007 12.75 -25.76 -26.70
CA GLU A 1007 12.43 -26.37 -25.43
C GLU A 1007 11.83 -25.32 -24.51
N VAL A 1008 10.67 -25.61 -23.95
CA VAL A 1008 10.04 -24.81 -22.90
C VAL A 1008 10.11 -25.59 -21.59
N SER A 1009 10.77 -25.01 -20.59
CA SER A 1009 10.96 -25.60 -19.26
C SER A 1009 10.39 -24.66 -18.20
N LEU A 1010 9.62 -25.20 -17.26
CA LEU A 1010 9.01 -24.49 -16.14
C LEU A 1010 9.69 -24.89 -14.84
N PHE A 1011 10.09 -23.90 -14.04
CA PHE A 1011 10.77 -24.08 -12.77
C PHE A 1011 9.94 -23.48 -11.63
N ASP A 1012 9.91 -24.15 -10.48
CA ASP A 1012 9.43 -23.53 -9.25
C ASP A 1012 10.44 -22.52 -8.70
N ILE A 1013 10.05 -21.75 -7.68
CA ILE A 1013 10.86 -20.66 -7.11
C ILE A 1013 12.19 -21.14 -6.49
N ASN A 1014 12.30 -22.42 -6.15
CA ASN A 1014 13.52 -23.03 -5.61
C ASN A 1014 14.45 -23.54 -6.73
N GLY A 1015 14.10 -23.30 -8.00
CA GLY A 1015 14.87 -23.71 -9.16
C GLY A 1015 14.67 -25.17 -9.56
N ARG A 1016 13.68 -25.89 -8.99
CA ARG A 1016 13.37 -27.26 -9.40
C ARG A 1016 12.45 -27.24 -10.62
N GLN A 1017 12.84 -27.96 -11.67
CA GLN A 1017 12.06 -28.06 -12.90
C GLN A 1017 10.79 -28.88 -12.66
N VAL A 1018 9.63 -28.27 -12.84
CA VAL A 1018 8.31 -28.88 -12.65
C VAL A 1018 7.66 -29.35 -13.95
N MET A 1019 8.07 -28.77 -15.09
CA MET A 1019 7.59 -29.19 -16.42
C MET A 1019 8.66 -28.93 -17.48
N ARG A 1020 8.70 -29.77 -18.52
CA ARG A 1020 9.54 -29.56 -19.72
C ARG A 1020 8.84 -30.12 -20.95
N ARG A 1021 8.85 -29.37 -22.05
CA ARG A 1021 8.31 -29.78 -23.35
C ARG A 1021 9.19 -29.30 -24.49
N GLU A 1022 9.43 -30.16 -25.47
CA GLU A 1022 9.94 -29.75 -26.78
C GLU A 1022 8.78 -29.38 -27.69
N VAL A 1023 8.91 -28.27 -28.41
CA VAL A 1023 7.87 -27.74 -29.29
C VAL A 1023 8.44 -27.24 -30.61
N ASN A 1024 7.69 -27.51 -31.68
CA ASN A 1024 7.95 -27.00 -33.02
C ASN A 1024 6.90 -25.97 -33.46
N ALA A 1025 5.98 -25.60 -32.56
CA ALA A 1025 4.85 -24.73 -32.85
C ALA A 1025 5.13 -23.30 -32.41
N ALA A 1026 4.64 -22.33 -33.20
CA ALA A 1026 4.73 -20.90 -32.91
C ALA A 1026 3.87 -20.50 -31.69
N ASN A 1027 2.92 -21.33 -31.27
CA ASN A 1027 2.14 -21.13 -30.05
C ASN A 1027 2.05 -22.44 -29.29
N LEU A 1028 2.28 -22.38 -27.98
CA LEU A 1028 2.18 -23.51 -27.07
C LEU A 1028 1.22 -23.15 -25.94
N GLN A 1029 0.35 -24.09 -25.62
CA GLN A 1029 -0.46 -24.03 -24.41
C GLN A 1029 0.13 -24.98 -23.35
N LEU A 1030 0.42 -24.45 -22.17
CA LEU A 1030 0.84 -25.21 -21.00
C LEU A 1030 -0.30 -25.26 -19.99
N ASP A 1031 -0.75 -26.47 -19.69
CA ASP A 1031 -1.63 -26.72 -18.55
C ASP A 1031 -0.82 -26.70 -17.26
N ILE A 1032 -1.13 -25.75 -16.38
CA ILE A 1032 -0.52 -25.54 -15.07
C ILE A 1032 -1.52 -25.81 -13.93
N SER A 1033 -2.69 -26.39 -14.23
CA SER A 1033 -3.76 -26.62 -13.26
C SER A 1033 -3.34 -27.52 -12.09
N THR A 1034 -2.39 -28.43 -12.31
CA THR A 1034 -1.86 -29.35 -11.30
C THR A 1034 -0.75 -28.75 -10.43
N LEU A 1035 -0.28 -27.54 -10.76
CA LEU A 1035 0.73 -26.83 -9.98
C LEU A 1035 0.07 -26.10 -8.80
N THR A 1036 0.76 -26.09 -7.66
CA THR A 1036 0.29 -25.32 -6.50
C THR A 1036 0.33 -23.82 -6.80
N PRO A 1037 -0.61 -23.01 -6.26
CA PRO A 1037 -0.53 -21.55 -6.35
C PRO A 1037 0.84 -21.03 -5.93
N GLY A 1038 1.41 -20.12 -6.73
CA GLY A 1038 2.77 -19.65 -6.52
C GLY A 1038 3.43 -19.08 -7.78
N VAL A 1039 4.69 -18.65 -7.61
CA VAL A 1039 5.51 -18.08 -8.69
C VAL A 1039 6.31 -19.18 -9.37
N TYR A 1040 6.24 -19.23 -10.70
CA TYR A 1040 7.03 -20.12 -11.54
C TYR A 1040 7.79 -19.34 -12.61
N ILE A 1041 8.90 -19.89 -13.08
CA ILE A 1041 9.73 -19.30 -14.14
C ILE A 1041 9.68 -20.19 -15.36
N ILE A 1042 9.20 -19.65 -16.49
CA ILE A 1042 9.32 -20.28 -17.80
C ILE A 1042 10.66 -19.89 -18.40
N ARG A 1043 11.42 -20.88 -18.87
CA ARG A 1043 12.60 -20.68 -19.71
C ARG A 1043 12.37 -21.33 -21.06
N VAL A 1044 12.67 -20.60 -22.13
CA VAL A 1044 12.62 -21.09 -23.50
C VAL A 1044 14.03 -21.16 -24.05
N LYS A 1045 14.44 -22.33 -24.51
CA LYS A 1045 15.71 -22.57 -25.19
C LYS A 1045 15.48 -22.95 -26.65
N ASN A 1046 16.30 -22.44 -27.55
CA ASN A 1046 16.35 -22.89 -28.94
C ASN A 1046 17.75 -23.49 -29.18
N GLY A 1047 17.81 -24.82 -29.36
CA GLY A 1047 19.07 -25.55 -29.31
C GLY A 1047 19.77 -25.43 -27.95
N THR A 1048 20.99 -24.90 -27.92
CA THR A 1048 21.78 -24.67 -26.69
C THR A 1048 21.60 -23.28 -26.08
N LYS A 1049 20.91 -22.36 -26.75
CA LYS A 1049 20.79 -20.95 -26.34
C LYS A 1049 19.43 -20.67 -25.67
N GLU A 1050 19.45 -20.04 -24.51
CA GLU A 1050 18.24 -19.51 -23.86
C GLU A 1050 17.80 -18.22 -24.58
N VAL A 1051 16.54 -18.18 -25.02
CA VAL A 1051 15.98 -17.09 -25.84
C VAL A 1051 14.90 -16.28 -25.13
N SER A 1052 14.31 -16.81 -24.05
CA SER A 1052 13.40 -16.05 -23.19
C SER A 1052 13.32 -16.66 -21.81
N THR A 1053 13.22 -15.81 -20.79
CA THR A 1053 12.89 -16.18 -19.41
C THR A 1053 11.76 -15.28 -18.92
N THR A 1054 10.64 -15.86 -18.52
CA THR A 1054 9.41 -15.14 -18.17
C THR A 1054 8.81 -15.69 -16.89
N LYS A 1055 8.53 -14.79 -15.93
CA LYS A 1055 7.85 -15.12 -14.67
C LYS A 1055 6.36 -15.31 -14.93
N ILE A 1056 5.76 -16.38 -14.42
CA ILE A 1056 4.31 -16.58 -14.38
C ILE A 1056 3.80 -16.76 -12.95
N ILE A 1057 2.59 -16.27 -12.70
CA ILE A 1057 1.90 -16.40 -11.42
C ILE A 1057 0.76 -17.40 -11.61
N LYS A 1058 0.83 -18.55 -10.92
CA LYS A 1058 -0.27 -19.49 -10.77
C LYS A 1058 -1.13 -19.03 -9.59
N GLN A 1059 -2.40 -18.73 -9.84
CA GLN A 1059 -3.37 -18.38 -8.80
C GLN A 1059 -3.96 -19.60 -8.11
#